data_AF-A0A353Z0G8-F1
#
_entry.id   AF-A0A353Z0G8-F1
#
_cell.length_a   1.000
_cell.length_b   1.000
_cell.length_c   1.000
_cell.angle_alpha   90.00
_cell.angle_beta   90.00
_cell.angle_gamma   90.00
#
_symmetry.space_group_name_H-M   'P 1'
#
loop_
_entity.id
_entity.type
_entity.pdbx_description
1 polymer ?
#
loop_
_entity_poly.entity_id
_entity_poly.type
_entity_poly.pdbx_seq_one_letter_code
_entity_poly.pdbx_strand_id
1 'polypeptide(L)'
;MENIYIVIVGVLFILAISDLVVGVSNDAVNFLNSAIGAKAAPLRVILIVAAAGVIAGATFSNGMMEVARKGIFNPSSFYFSEIMIIFLAVMLSDVILLDLFNTFGLPTSTTVSIVFELLGAAVALAIIKVMQTTGDFAEMVNYINTAKALAIISGILVSVIIAFTIGAIVMWFSRIIFSFNYAENIKYFGGIFGGLAVTAITYFILIKGLKGSVYAENIFGELPLTDWAKFLGRQNYDGFKSLVGTLGSFDASTELANWGQKLSAFDKDSFKEGILQFQTWVGSSGYEASIPLTMVHFVKYYLFKILLISFIGFSLITQLLYRVFRVNIFKVVVLIGTFALAMAFAGNDLVNFIGVPLAGLASYKEFAATGVNPDSLFMSALAGPVKTPTIFLLIAGLIMVITLWLSKKARSVVKTTLNLSDQETTNERFESTVLARAIVRHAINANRTIEKIVPKPALKWIGKRFDTSHYNVQIRAQHGISFDLIRASVNLVIASILIAIGTSLKLPLSTTYVTFMVAMGTSLADGAWGRESAVYRITGVITVIGGWFLTALSAFTMAFVIALILYKTSIWGVFGFSLLAVFIIYRTHIIHKKRLDKESKEERDALDLASDGEGIYEKCSNSVASLLMASAKNYEYTIKSFVHEKRKHLKEALKVSDKLNWETKRMKKNIPEVIRELNEESFESGHLYVEVLDYTRETMHSLYYISHPAYTHVDNNHKALSNGQNEALTELVTDIYGYIEQVVKSISENDYKKESVLVEESSIIIDKITRIRKKHLKQIKNDSTSTRSNIIFLDILNETRNYLLNANNAYKSFRDMAVQNQQLSINRIL
;
A
#
# COMPACT_ATOMS: atom_id res chain seq x y z
N MET A 1 30.50 15.97 29.41
CA MET A 1 30.23 15.83 27.95
C MET A 1 29.91 14.37 27.58
N GLU A 2 30.62 13.37 28.09
CA GLU A 2 30.31 11.92 27.87
C GLU A 2 28.86 11.50 28.15
N ASN A 3 28.28 11.97 29.27
CA ASN A 3 26.91 11.63 29.67
C ASN A 3 25.81 12.10 28.70
N ILE A 4 26.12 12.99 27.75
CA ILE A 4 25.13 13.45 26.77
C ILE A 4 24.95 12.41 25.66
N TYR A 5 26.03 11.81 25.18
CA TYR A 5 25.95 10.85 24.07
C TYR A 5 25.31 9.52 24.47
N ILE A 6 25.47 9.10 25.73
CA ILE A 6 24.73 7.94 26.25
C ILE A 6 23.21 8.21 26.32
N VAL A 7 22.80 9.45 26.62
CA VAL A 7 21.39 9.87 26.55
C VAL A 7 20.90 9.84 25.11
N ILE A 8 21.68 10.32 24.15
CA ILE A 8 21.34 10.23 22.71
C ILE A 8 21.17 8.77 22.30
N VAL A 9 22.07 7.87 22.70
CA VAL A 9 21.93 6.42 22.43
C VAL A 9 20.64 5.88 23.05
N GLY A 10 20.31 6.25 24.29
CA GLY A 10 19.05 5.89 24.92
C GLY A 10 17.83 6.36 24.13
N VAL A 11 17.84 7.61 23.65
CA VAL A 11 16.79 8.17 22.79
C VAL A 11 16.68 7.40 21.48
N LEU A 12 17.79 7.08 20.81
CA LEU A 12 17.79 6.29 19.57
C LEU A 12 17.10 4.93 19.76
N PHE A 13 17.33 4.23 20.87
CA PHE A 13 16.67 2.96 21.16
C PHE A 13 15.19 3.12 21.48
N ILE A 14 14.79 4.19 22.18
CA ILE A 14 13.37 4.49 22.43
C ILE A 14 12.64 4.75 21.10
N LEU A 15 13.23 5.57 20.23
CA LEU A 15 12.67 5.86 18.90
C LEU A 15 12.59 4.59 18.05
N ALA A 16 13.62 3.73 18.07
CA ALA A 16 13.61 2.48 17.32
C ALA A 16 12.55 1.48 17.79
N ILE A 17 12.23 1.43 19.10
CA ILE A 17 11.10 0.62 19.59
C ILE A 17 9.79 1.17 19.04
N SER A 18 9.61 2.50 19.02
CA SER A 18 8.44 3.15 18.41
C SER A 18 8.35 2.83 16.93
N ASP A 19 9.45 2.94 16.18
CA ASP A 19 9.50 2.64 14.75
C ASP A 19 9.26 1.17 14.44
N LEU A 20 9.78 0.23 15.26
CA LEU A 20 9.43 -1.18 15.12
C LEU A 20 7.92 -1.39 15.24
N VAL A 21 7.25 -0.73 16.18
CA VAL A 21 5.79 -0.87 16.37
C VAL A 21 5.01 -0.26 15.20
N VAL A 22 5.40 0.94 14.76
CA VAL A 22 4.72 1.69 13.70
C VAL A 22 5.00 1.09 12.32
N GLY A 23 6.27 0.82 12.01
CA GLY A 23 6.75 0.25 10.75
C GLY A 23 6.23 -1.16 10.51
N VAL A 24 6.27 -2.05 11.51
CA VAL A 24 5.67 -3.39 11.35
C VAL A 24 4.16 -3.30 11.16
N SER A 25 3.48 -2.36 11.81
CA SER A 25 2.05 -2.18 11.59
C SER A 25 1.72 -1.76 10.15
N ASN A 26 2.60 -0.98 9.51
CA ASN A 26 2.49 -0.57 8.10
C ASN A 26 2.78 -1.75 7.16
N ASP A 27 3.89 -2.45 7.40
CA ASP A 27 4.41 -3.44 6.46
C ASP A 27 3.81 -4.85 6.67
N ALA A 28 3.11 -5.09 7.79
CA ALA A 28 2.37 -6.34 8.06
C ALA A 28 1.45 -6.74 6.92
N VAL A 29 0.86 -5.76 6.25
CA VAL A 29 -0.03 -5.97 5.12
C VAL A 29 0.66 -6.69 3.98
N ASN A 30 1.93 -6.38 3.73
CA ASN A 30 2.67 -6.88 2.58
C ASN A 30 2.70 -8.41 2.54
N PHE A 31 2.78 -9.06 3.71
CA PHE A 31 2.83 -10.52 3.82
C PHE A 31 1.54 -11.18 4.34
N LEU A 32 0.63 -10.44 4.98
CA LEU A 32 -0.63 -11.01 5.47
C LEU A 32 -1.77 -10.93 4.45
N ASN A 33 -1.79 -9.90 3.59
CA ASN A 33 -2.91 -9.57 2.70
C ASN A 33 -3.29 -10.76 1.79
N SER A 34 -2.30 -11.39 1.14
CA SER A 34 -2.57 -12.50 0.22
C SER A 34 -3.13 -13.75 0.89
N ALA A 35 -2.70 -14.07 2.10
CA ALA A 35 -3.19 -15.23 2.83
C ALA A 35 -4.59 -15.00 3.41
N ILE A 36 -4.85 -13.79 3.91
CA ILE A 36 -6.14 -13.40 4.49
C ILE A 36 -7.19 -13.23 3.38
N GLY A 37 -6.87 -12.51 2.31
CA GLY A 37 -7.79 -12.22 1.20
C GLY A 37 -8.25 -13.46 0.44
N ALA A 38 -7.40 -14.49 0.32
CA ALA A 38 -7.77 -15.77 -0.26
C ALA A 38 -8.33 -16.79 0.75
N LYS A 39 -8.53 -16.39 2.02
CA LYS A 39 -8.96 -17.25 3.13
C LYS A 39 -8.21 -18.59 3.18
N ALA A 40 -6.89 -18.54 3.05
CA ALA A 40 -6.07 -19.74 2.94
C ALA A 40 -6.07 -20.56 4.23
N ALA A 41 -6.13 -19.90 5.39
CA ALA A 41 -6.23 -20.51 6.72
C ALA A 41 -6.91 -19.54 7.71
N PRO A 42 -7.32 -20.00 8.92
CA PRO A 42 -7.78 -19.09 9.97
C PRO A 42 -6.71 -18.05 10.31
N LEU A 43 -7.13 -16.81 10.61
CA LEU A 43 -6.23 -15.68 10.88
C LEU A 43 -5.13 -16.02 11.91
N ARG A 44 -5.47 -16.77 12.97
CA ARG A 44 -4.50 -17.20 14.00
C ARG A 44 -3.35 -18.03 13.41
N VAL A 45 -3.65 -18.95 12.49
CA VAL A 45 -2.63 -19.79 11.83
C VAL A 45 -1.73 -18.94 10.95
N ILE A 46 -2.32 -18.02 10.16
CA ILE A 46 -1.56 -17.10 9.29
C ILE A 46 -0.60 -16.25 10.14
N LEU A 47 -1.07 -15.71 11.27
CA LEU A 47 -0.24 -14.91 12.18
C LEU A 47 0.88 -15.72 12.84
N ILE A 48 0.64 -16.98 13.22
CA ILE A 48 1.69 -17.86 13.77
C ILE A 48 2.78 -18.12 12.73
N VAL A 49 2.37 -18.45 11.50
CA VAL A 49 3.29 -18.73 10.38
C VAL A 49 4.10 -17.48 10.02
N ALA A 50 3.45 -16.31 9.95
CA ALA A 50 4.13 -15.04 9.72
C ALA A 50 5.10 -14.70 10.86
N ALA A 51 4.70 -14.89 12.13
CA ALA A 51 5.56 -14.64 13.29
C ALA A 51 6.82 -15.51 13.29
N ALA A 52 6.69 -16.81 12.96
CA ALA A 52 7.83 -17.70 12.79
C ALA A 52 8.78 -17.21 11.68
N GLY A 53 8.21 -16.75 10.55
CA GLY A 53 8.97 -16.14 9.46
C GLY A 53 9.73 -14.90 9.90
N VAL A 54 9.08 -13.99 10.64
CA VAL A 54 9.69 -12.76 11.17
C VAL A 54 10.87 -13.06 12.10
N ILE A 55 10.72 -13.99 13.05
CA ILE A 55 11.80 -14.38 13.97
C ILE A 55 12.97 -14.98 13.19
N ALA A 56 12.68 -15.89 12.25
CA ALA A 56 13.70 -16.46 11.38
C ALA A 56 14.42 -15.34 10.62
N GLY A 57 13.69 -14.46 9.93
CA GLY A 57 14.25 -13.39 9.10
C GLY A 57 15.10 -12.40 9.87
N ALA A 58 14.71 -12.05 11.10
CA ALA A 58 15.48 -11.16 11.95
C ALA A 58 16.93 -11.64 12.14
N THR A 59 17.15 -12.94 12.30
CA THR A 59 18.50 -13.52 12.45
C THR A 59 19.35 -13.51 11.17
N PHE A 60 18.72 -13.28 10.00
CA PHE A 60 19.37 -13.23 8.68
C PHE A 60 19.65 -11.80 8.20
N SER A 61 19.27 -10.78 8.96
CA SER A 61 19.35 -9.35 8.57
C SER A 61 20.76 -8.74 8.61
N ASN A 62 21.77 -9.48 9.06
CA ASN A 62 23.11 -8.95 9.35
C ASN A 62 23.79 -8.30 8.14
N GLY A 63 23.62 -8.89 6.94
CA GLY A 63 24.19 -8.36 5.69
C GLY A 63 23.64 -6.99 5.29
N MET A 64 22.43 -6.65 5.72
CA MET A 64 21.79 -5.36 5.41
C MET A 64 22.30 -4.24 6.31
N MET A 65 22.88 -4.56 7.47
CA MET A 65 23.32 -3.60 8.49
C MET A 65 24.42 -2.65 8.01
N GLU A 66 25.17 -3.07 6.99
CA GLU A 66 26.19 -2.25 6.35
C GLU A 66 25.59 -1.02 5.64
N VAL A 67 24.34 -1.11 5.18
CA VAL A 67 23.67 0.00 4.46
C VAL A 67 23.53 1.21 5.37
N ALA A 68 22.98 1.03 6.58
CA ALA A 68 22.75 2.12 7.54
C ALA A 68 24.06 2.74 8.07
N ARG A 69 25.16 1.97 8.07
CA ARG A 69 26.46 2.40 8.63
C ARG A 69 27.37 3.10 7.62
N LYS A 70 27.42 2.61 6.38
CA LYS A 70 28.39 3.04 5.35
C LYS A 70 27.86 2.97 3.91
N GLY A 71 26.56 2.71 3.74
CA GLY A 71 25.94 2.54 2.42
C GLY A 71 25.70 3.87 1.72
N ILE A 72 25.25 4.89 2.47
CA ILE A 72 24.84 6.18 1.92
C ILE A 72 25.92 7.26 2.08
N PHE A 73 26.57 7.31 3.24
CA PHE A 73 27.62 8.27 3.54
C PHE A 73 28.93 7.56 3.90
N ASN A 74 30.05 8.28 3.83
CA ASN A 74 31.37 7.79 4.20
C ASN A 74 31.66 8.14 5.67
N PRO A 75 31.54 7.18 6.61
CA PRO A 75 31.66 7.49 8.03
C PRO A 75 33.06 7.97 8.43
N SER A 76 34.10 7.60 7.67
CA SER A 76 35.47 8.06 7.92
C SER A 76 35.66 9.56 7.71
N SER A 77 34.76 10.22 6.96
CA SER A 77 34.80 11.67 6.70
C SER A 77 34.10 12.49 7.78
N PHE A 78 33.36 11.84 8.68
CA PHE A 78 32.59 12.50 9.74
C PHE A 78 33.19 12.26 11.12
N TYR A 79 33.07 13.26 11.98
CA TYR A 79 33.39 13.15 13.40
C TYR A 79 32.30 12.38 14.15
N PHE A 80 32.64 11.86 15.32
CA PHE A 80 31.69 11.16 16.19
C PHE A 80 30.43 11.99 16.48
N SER A 81 30.61 13.26 16.87
CA SER A 81 29.49 14.17 17.17
C SER A 81 28.55 14.36 15.98
N GLU A 82 29.12 14.51 14.78
CA GLU A 82 28.40 14.67 13.52
C GLU A 82 27.59 13.41 13.17
N ILE A 83 28.20 12.23 13.29
CA ILE A 83 27.50 10.96 13.07
C ILE A 83 26.32 10.79 14.03
N MET A 84 26.50 11.14 15.31
CA MET A 84 25.41 11.07 16.29
C MET A 84 24.25 12.02 15.93
N ILE A 85 24.55 13.21 15.38
CA ILE A 85 23.54 14.14 14.86
C ILE A 85 22.82 13.54 13.65
N ILE A 86 23.54 12.95 12.70
CA ILE A 86 22.94 12.29 11.52
C ILE A 86 21.95 11.22 11.96
N PHE A 87 22.40 10.31 12.83
CA PHE A 87 21.57 9.21 13.32
C PHE A 87 20.35 9.68 14.09
N LEU A 88 20.49 10.71 14.92
CA LEU A 88 19.35 11.26 15.65
C LEU A 88 18.36 11.98 14.72
N ALA A 89 18.85 12.75 13.74
CA ALA A 89 18.00 13.42 12.76
C ALA A 89 17.19 12.42 11.93
N VAL A 90 17.81 11.30 11.54
CA VAL A 90 17.15 10.21 10.81
C VAL A 90 16.04 9.61 11.66
N MET A 91 16.33 9.13 12.87
CA MET A 91 15.31 8.49 13.71
C MET A 91 14.15 9.42 14.08
N LEU A 92 14.43 10.71 14.33
CA LEU A 92 13.37 11.68 14.59
C LEU A 92 12.51 11.92 13.35
N SER A 93 13.12 11.98 12.17
CA SER A 93 12.40 12.16 10.91
C SER A 93 11.52 10.95 10.62
N ASP A 94 12.05 9.73 10.76
CA ASP A 94 11.35 8.49 10.45
C ASP A 94 10.10 8.34 11.32
N VAL A 95 10.23 8.47 12.65
CA VAL A 95 9.11 8.41 13.60
C VAL A 95 8.00 9.42 13.24
N ILE A 96 8.38 10.67 12.96
CA ILE A 96 7.42 11.75 12.67
C ILE A 96 6.72 11.50 11.34
N LEU A 97 7.48 11.12 10.32
CA LEU A 97 7.03 11.00 8.93
C LEU A 97 6.19 9.73 8.74
N LEU A 98 6.66 8.59 9.22
CA LEU A 98 5.92 7.32 9.17
C LEU A 98 4.60 7.40 9.94
N ASP A 99 4.58 8.02 11.12
CA ASP A 99 3.34 8.12 11.89
C ASP A 99 2.33 9.07 11.23
N LEU A 100 2.79 10.18 10.66
CA LEU A 100 1.95 11.10 9.89
C LEU A 100 1.33 10.38 8.69
N PHE A 101 2.16 9.72 7.88
CA PHE A 101 1.67 9.01 6.69
C PHE A 101 0.72 7.87 7.03
N ASN A 102 1.03 7.09 8.07
CA ASN A 102 0.13 6.05 8.56
C ASN A 102 -1.22 6.61 9.03
N THR A 103 -1.22 7.76 9.70
CA THR A 103 -2.46 8.40 10.16
C THR A 103 -3.35 8.83 8.99
N PHE A 104 -2.74 9.28 7.89
CA PHE A 104 -3.46 9.60 6.66
C PHE A 104 -3.73 8.38 5.76
N GLY A 105 -3.21 7.20 6.09
CA GLY A 105 -3.38 5.97 5.32
C GLY A 105 -2.66 6.02 3.96
N LEU A 106 -1.56 6.77 3.86
CA LEU A 106 -0.73 6.83 2.67
C LEU A 106 0.26 5.65 2.68
N PRO A 107 0.34 4.85 1.59
CA PRO A 107 1.26 3.72 1.53
C PRO A 107 2.71 4.23 1.49
N THR A 108 3.47 3.87 2.52
CA THR A 108 4.87 4.31 2.69
C THR A 108 5.84 3.14 2.66
N SER A 109 7.08 3.44 2.33
CA SER A 109 8.19 2.51 2.42
C SER A 109 9.18 2.97 3.48
N THR A 110 9.35 2.13 4.51
CA THR A 110 10.35 2.31 5.56
C THR A 110 11.77 2.32 4.97
N THR A 111 12.04 1.43 4.01
CA THR A 111 13.34 1.36 3.30
C THR A 111 13.65 2.63 2.52
N VAL A 112 12.68 3.18 1.80
CA VAL A 112 12.89 4.43 1.05
C VAL A 112 13.08 5.60 2.01
N SER A 113 12.29 5.67 3.08
CA SER A 113 12.37 6.75 4.06
C SER A 113 13.77 6.82 4.67
N ILE A 114 14.29 5.71 5.20
CA ILE A 114 15.61 5.71 5.83
C ILE A 114 16.76 6.00 4.88
N VAL A 115 16.70 5.50 3.63
CA VAL A 115 17.74 5.77 2.62
C VAL A 115 17.81 7.27 2.32
N PHE A 116 16.66 7.92 2.14
CA PHE A 116 16.59 9.34 1.84
C PHE A 116 16.82 10.22 3.07
N GLU A 117 16.46 9.77 4.27
CA GLU A 117 16.79 10.46 5.53
C GLU A 117 18.29 10.45 5.80
N LEU A 118 18.95 9.30 5.64
CA LEU A 118 20.40 9.19 5.78
C LEU A 118 21.09 10.09 4.76
N LEU A 119 20.59 10.12 3.52
CA LEU A 119 21.13 11.00 2.48
C LEU A 119 20.92 12.47 2.86
N GLY A 120 19.72 12.86 3.30
CA GLY A 120 19.39 14.23 3.68
C GLY A 120 20.21 14.74 4.86
N ALA A 121 20.28 13.96 5.95
CA ALA A 121 21.07 14.32 7.11
C ALA A 121 22.58 14.36 6.83
N ALA A 122 23.10 13.40 6.04
CA ALA A 122 24.51 13.40 5.66
C ALA A 122 24.88 14.57 4.75
N VAL A 123 24.01 14.92 3.78
CA VAL A 123 24.22 16.09 2.91
C VAL A 123 24.19 17.38 3.71
N ALA A 124 23.27 17.52 4.68
CA ALA A 124 23.23 18.69 5.57
C ALA A 124 24.56 18.92 6.30
N LEU A 125 25.12 17.88 6.92
CA LEU A 125 26.40 18.02 7.63
C LEU A 125 27.60 18.15 6.69
N ALA A 126 27.58 17.47 5.54
CA ALA A 126 28.64 17.61 4.53
C ALA A 126 28.73 19.06 4.03
N ILE A 127 27.59 19.72 3.77
CA ILE A 127 27.55 21.14 3.36
C ILE A 127 28.20 22.02 4.42
N ILE A 128 27.81 21.87 5.70
CA ILE A 128 28.38 22.65 6.79
C ILE A 128 29.90 22.48 6.85
N LYS A 129 30.37 21.23 6.76
CA LYS A 129 31.78 20.89 6.88
C LYS A 129 32.62 21.41 5.73
N VAL A 130 32.13 21.27 4.50
CA VAL A 130 32.77 21.84 3.31
C VAL A 130 32.84 23.36 3.43
N MET A 131 31.75 24.02 3.83
CA MET A 131 31.73 25.48 4.03
C MET A 131 32.71 25.96 5.10
N GLN A 132 32.98 25.16 6.13
CA GLN A 132 33.90 25.49 7.21
C GLN A 132 35.37 25.17 6.90
N THR A 133 35.63 24.18 6.04
CA THR A 133 36.98 23.64 5.81
C THR A 133 37.63 24.20 4.54
N THR A 134 36.96 24.07 3.40
CA THR A 134 37.56 24.31 2.07
C THR A 134 36.78 25.30 1.21
N GLY A 135 35.46 25.39 1.38
CA GLY A 135 34.57 26.22 0.56
C GLY A 135 34.29 25.67 -0.84
N ASP A 136 34.94 24.56 -1.23
CA ASP A 136 34.74 23.91 -2.54
C ASP A 136 33.67 22.83 -2.45
N PHE A 137 32.50 23.13 -3.02
CA PHE A 137 31.38 22.19 -3.08
C PHE A 137 31.67 20.90 -3.87
N ALA A 138 32.73 20.85 -4.69
CA ALA A 138 33.15 19.62 -5.37
C ALA A 138 33.59 18.52 -4.39
N GLU A 139 34.11 18.89 -3.20
CA GLU A 139 34.55 17.92 -2.19
C GLU A 139 33.40 17.16 -1.50
N MET A 140 32.14 17.58 -1.69
CA MET A 140 30.98 16.85 -1.16
C MET A 140 30.93 15.39 -1.61
N VAL A 141 31.51 15.07 -2.78
CA VAL A 141 31.61 13.70 -3.30
C VAL A 141 32.39 12.77 -2.36
N ASN A 142 33.27 13.29 -1.51
CA ASN A 142 34.06 12.49 -0.56
C ASN A 142 33.28 12.12 0.71
N TYR A 143 32.17 12.80 0.98
CA TYR A 143 31.31 12.58 2.15
C TYR A 143 30.17 11.61 1.87
N ILE A 144 29.66 11.62 0.63
CA ILE A 144 28.56 10.76 0.20
C ILE A 144 29.11 9.57 -0.59
N ASN A 145 28.63 8.38 -0.30
CA ASN A 145 28.99 7.19 -1.06
C ASN A 145 28.17 7.13 -2.35
N THR A 146 28.41 8.07 -3.28
CA THR A 146 27.56 8.34 -4.44
C THR A 146 27.30 7.08 -5.27
N ALA A 147 28.31 6.25 -5.50
CA ALA A 147 28.17 5.01 -6.26
C ALA A 147 27.21 4.02 -5.59
N LYS A 148 27.36 3.78 -4.28
CA LYS A 148 26.47 2.87 -3.54
C LYS A 148 25.08 3.48 -3.34
N ALA A 149 24.98 4.76 -2.98
CA ALA A 149 23.72 5.45 -2.82
C ALA A 149 22.90 5.43 -4.12
N LEU A 150 23.52 5.69 -5.26
CA LEU A 150 22.87 5.60 -6.57
C LEU A 150 22.45 4.16 -6.88
N ALA A 151 23.30 3.17 -6.64
CA ALA A 151 22.94 1.76 -6.83
C ALA A 151 21.73 1.34 -5.97
N ILE A 152 21.64 1.82 -4.72
CA ILE A 152 20.51 1.58 -3.83
C ILE A 152 19.23 2.24 -4.37
N ILE A 153 19.29 3.54 -4.69
CA ILE A 153 18.14 4.30 -5.22
C ILE A 153 17.65 3.71 -6.54
N SER A 154 18.57 3.39 -7.46
CA SER A 154 18.24 2.71 -8.71
C SER A 154 17.64 1.33 -8.48
N GLY A 155 18.17 0.55 -7.53
CA GLY A 155 17.63 -0.75 -7.14
C GLY A 155 16.18 -0.67 -6.70
N ILE A 156 15.85 0.32 -5.85
CA ILE A 156 14.48 0.60 -5.42
C ILE A 156 13.57 0.89 -6.62
N LEU A 157 13.96 1.81 -7.51
CA LEU A 157 13.14 2.21 -8.66
C LEU A 157 12.97 1.09 -9.69
N VAL A 158 14.05 0.38 -10.01
CA VAL A 158 14.03 -0.73 -10.98
C VAL A 158 13.20 -1.90 -10.45
N SER A 159 13.21 -2.14 -9.13
CA SER A 159 12.42 -3.21 -8.52
C SER A 159 10.92 -3.07 -8.76
N VAL A 160 10.40 -1.84 -8.87
CA VAL A 160 8.98 -1.56 -9.19
C VAL A 160 8.59 -2.18 -10.54
N ILE A 161 9.39 -1.92 -11.57
CA ILE A 161 9.12 -2.39 -12.94
C ILE A 161 9.32 -3.91 -13.04
N ILE A 162 10.39 -4.43 -12.44
CA ILE A 162 10.69 -5.86 -12.42
C ILE A 162 9.59 -6.64 -11.69
N ALA A 163 9.17 -6.17 -10.52
CA ALA A 163 8.11 -6.80 -9.72
C ALA A 163 6.79 -6.88 -10.48
N PHE A 164 6.38 -5.76 -11.09
CA PHE A 164 5.17 -5.70 -11.91
C PHE A 164 5.23 -6.68 -13.08
N THR A 165 6.35 -6.66 -13.83
CA THR A 165 6.50 -7.45 -15.05
C THR A 165 6.59 -8.94 -14.77
N ILE A 166 7.40 -9.36 -13.80
CA ILE A 166 7.52 -10.78 -13.42
C ILE A 166 6.21 -11.28 -12.82
N GLY A 167 5.56 -10.49 -11.96
CA GLY A 167 4.24 -10.83 -11.43
C GLY A 167 3.23 -11.07 -12.55
N ALA A 168 3.15 -10.15 -13.52
CA ALA A 168 2.26 -10.29 -14.66
C ALA A 168 2.55 -11.53 -15.50
N ILE A 169 3.82 -11.78 -15.84
CA ILE A 169 4.24 -12.92 -16.66
C ILE A 169 3.90 -14.25 -15.95
N VAL A 170 4.32 -14.42 -14.69
CA VAL A 170 4.12 -15.67 -13.95
C VAL A 170 2.63 -15.92 -13.73
N MET A 171 1.85 -14.86 -13.47
CA MET A 171 0.40 -15.01 -13.31
C MET A 171 -0.28 -15.41 -14.62
N TRP A 172 0.09 -14.81 -15.75
CA TRP A 172 -0.46 -15.14 -17.05
C TRP A 172 -0.23 -16.62 -17.40
N PHE A 173 1.00 -17.13 -17.20
CA PHE A 173 1.29 -18.55 -17.37
C PHE A 173 0.54 -19.44 -16.38
N SER A 174 0.43 -19.02 -15.12
CA SER A 174 -0.34 -19.76 -14.11
C SER A 174 -1.82 -19.87 -14.50
N ARG A 175 -2.41 -18.81 -15.08
CA ARG A 175 -3.79 -18.82 -15.60
C ARG A 175 -3.96 -19.70 -16.82
N ILE A 176 -2.98 -19.76 -17.71
CA ILE A 176 -3.01 -20.69 -18.85
C ILE A 176 -3.07 -22.14 -18.38
N ILE A 177 -2.30 -22.49 -17.34
CA ILE A 177 -2.22 -23.86 -16.82
C ILE A 177 -3.47 -24.22 -16.02
N PHE A 178 -3.85 -23.39 -15.05
CA PHE A 178 -4.87 -23.74 -14.07
C PHE A 178 -6.26 -23.19 -14.39
N SER A 179 -6.39 -22.15 -15.22
CA SER A 179 -7.60 -21.36 -15.43
C SER A 179 -8.21 -20.79 -14.13
N PHE A 180 -9.40 -20.21 -14.19
CA PHE A 180 -10.16 -19.85 -12.98
C PHE A 180 -10.87 -21.06 -12.33
N ASN A 181 -11.17 -22.12 -13.09
CA ASN A 181 -11.65 -23.39 -12.56
C ASN A 181 -10.47 -24.35 -12.31
N TYR A 182 -9.70 -24.09 -11.25
CA TYR A 182 -8.47 -24.82 -10.98
C TYR A 182 -8.66 -26.22 -10.40
N ALA A 183 -9.89 -26.61 -10.02
CA ALA A 183 -10.19 -27.89 -9.37
C ALA A 183 -9.85 -29.11 -10.25
N GLU A 184 -9.98 -29.00 -11.57
CA GLU A 184 -9.65 -30.08 -12.50
C GLU A 184 -8.13 -30.18 -12.73
N ASN A 185 -7.47 -29.03 -12.90
CA ASN A 185 -6.05 -28.97 -13.27
C ASN A 185 -5.11 -29.23 -12.08
N ILE A 186 -5.55 -28.95 -10.84
CA ILE A 186 -4.73 -29.16 -9.63
C ILE A 186 -4.31 -30.62 -9.45
N LYS A 187 -5.12 -31.58 -9.90
CA LYS A 187 -4.82 -33.02 -9.80
C LYS A 187 -3.57 -33.42 -10.58
N TYR A 188 -3.31 -32.74 -11.70
CA TYR A 188 -2.22 -33.05 -12.63
C TYR A 188 -1.00 -32.15 -12.42
N PHE A 189 -1.22 -30.84 -12.28
CA PHE A 189 -0.14 -29.86 -12.25
C PHE A 189 0.14 -29.30 -10.85
N GLY A 190 -0.71 -29.59 -9.87
CA GLY A 190 -0.58 -29.04 -8.52
C GLY A 190 0.72 -29.46 -7.83
N GLY A 191 1.10 -30.73 -7.92
CA GLY A 191 2.36 -31.23 -7.35
C GLY A 191 3.59 -30.48 -7.92
N ILE A 192 3.65 -30.37 -9.24
CA ILE A 192 4.71 -29.65 -9.97
C ILE A 192 4.77 -28.18 -9.56
N PHE A 193 3.63 -27.49 -9.52
CA PHE A 193 3.57 -26.09 -9.12
C PHE A 193 4.03 -25.91 -7.67
N GLY A 194 3.54 -26.74 -6.76
CA GLY A 194 3.95 -26.73 -5.36
C GLY A 194 5.43 -27.02 -5.18
N GLY A 195 5.97 -28.00 -5.91
CA GLY A 195 7.39 -28.35 -5.88
C GLY A 195 8.27 -27.22 -6.40
N LEU A 196 7.88 -26.58 -7.50
CA LEU A 196 8.59 -25.42 -8.06
C LEU A 196 8.57 -24.24 -7.07
N ALA A 197 7.40 -23.91 -6.53
CA ALA A 197 7.25 -22.80 -5.59
C ALA A 197 8.08 -23.02 -4.31
N VAL A 198 7.98 -24.20 -3.69
CA VAL A 198 8.72 -24.53 -2.46
C VAL A 198 10.22 -24.58 -2.73
N THR A 199 10.65 -25.15 -3.86
CA THR A 199 12.08 -25.19 -4.24
C THR A 199 12.64 -23.78 -4.43
N ALA A 200 11.92 -22.93 -5.15
CA ALA A 200 12.35 -21.56 -5.42
C ALA A 200 12.44 -20.76 -4.11
N ILE A 201 11.42 -20.82 -3.26
CA ILE A 201 11.43 -20.19 -1.93
C ILE A 201 12.62 -20.71 -1.11
N THR A 202 12.80 -22.02 -1.02
CA THR A 202 13.86 -22.66 -0.23
C THR A 202 15.24 -22.23 -0.71
N TYR A 203 15.46 -22.17 -2.02
CA TYR A 203 16.73 -21.74 -2.59
C TYR A 203 17.07 -20.28 -2.24
N PHE A 204 16.14 -19.36 -2.47
CA PHE A 204 16.40 -17.94 -2.27
C PHE A 204 16.48 -17.58 -0.78
N ILE A 205 15.73 -18.26 0.07
CA ILE A 205 15.76 -18.01 1.51
C ILE A 205 16.92 -18.72 2.20
N LEU A 206 17.07 -20.03 2.03
CA LEU A 206 18.11 -20.77 2.74
C LEU A 206 19.47 -20.56 2.08
N ILE A 207 19.63 -20.86 0.80
CA ILE A 207 20.98 -20.89 0.20
C ILE A 207 21.53 -19.50 -0.04
N LYS A 208 20.70 -18.57 -0.54
CA LYS A 208 21.10 -17.18 -0.78
C LYS A 208 21.03 -16.33 0.49
N GLY A 209 20.01 -16.52 1.34
CA GLY A 209 19.89 -15.81 2.62
C GLY A 209 20.93 -16.24 3.66
N LEU A 210 21.28 -17.53 3.78
CA LEU A 210 22.29 -17.99 4.76
C LEU A 210 23.65 -17.32 4.55
N LYS A 211 24.01 -16.92 3.32
CA LYS A 211 25.26 -16.17 3.03
C LYS A 211 25.32 -14.79 3.69
N GLY A 212 24.17 -14.18 3.99
CA GLY A 212 24.07 -12.90 4.69
C GLY A 212 23.81 -13.03 6.19
N SER A 213 23.68 -14.27 6.71
CA SER A 213 23.32 -14.53 8.11
C SER A 213 24.51 -14.44 9.06
N VAL A 214 24.23 -14.32 10.37
CA VAL A 214 25.25 -14.42 11.44
C VAL A 214 26.05 -15.74 11.34
N TYR A 215 25.41 -16.80 10.82
CA TYR A 215 25.96 -18.13 10.71
C TYR A 215 26.71 -18.39 9.40
N ALA A 216 26.75 -17.42 8.49
CA ALA A 216 27.37 -17.59 7.17
C ALA A 216 28.82 -18.06 7.28
N GLU A 217 29.60 -17.46 8.16
CA GLU A 217 31.03 -17.80 8.34
C GLU A 217 31.23 -19.18 8.98
N ASN A 218 30.35 -19.58 9.89
CA ASN A 218 30.39 -20.91 10.51
C ASN A 218 29.91 -22.02 9.55
N ILE A 219 28.98 -21.70 8.64
CA ILE A 219 28.36 -22.66 7.71
C ILE A 219 29.13 -22.74 6.37
N PHE A 220 29.70 -21.62 5.93
CA PHE A 220 30.34 -21.46 4.63
C PHE A 220 31.82 -21.07 4.71
N GLY A 221 32.41 -21.07 5.91
CA GLY A 221 33.84 -20.82 6.11
C GLY A 221 34.73 -21.82 5.38
N GLU A 222 36.03 -21.55 5.36
CA GLU A 222 37.09 -22.35 4.72
C GLU A 222 37.34 -23.72 5.39
N LEU A 223 36.33 -24.29 6.05
CA LEU A 223 36.42 -25.64 6.59
C LEU A 223 36.40 -26.63 5.42
N PRO A 224 37.41 -27.53 5.33
CA PRO A 224 37.38 -28.63 4.38
C PRO A 224 36.12 -29.48 4.60
N LEU A 225 35.56 -30.02 3.51
CA LEU A 225 34.38 -30.92 3.52
C LEU A 225 34.51 -32.10 4.52
N THR A 226 35.74 -32.46 4.90
CA THR A 226 36.06 -33.48 5.92
C THR A 226 35.62 -33.10 7.33
N ASP A 227 35.74 -31.82 7.70
CA ASP A 227 35.36 -31.34 9.04
C ASP A 227 33.85 -31.13 9.16
N TRP A 228 33.17 -30.89 8.03
CA TRP A 228 31.72 -30.94 7.92
C TRP A 228 31.13 -32.33 8.17
N ALA A 229 31.78 -33.38 7.64
CA ALA A 229 31.36 -34.75 7.89
C ALA A 229 31.47 -35.13 9.38
N LYS A 230 32.52 -34.64 10.06
CA LYS A 230 32.69 -34.77 11.51
C LYS A 230 31.65 -33.96 12.30
N PHE A 231 31.37 -32.71 11.90
CA PHE A 231 30.35 -31.85 12.52
C PHE A 231 28.94 -32.47 12.46
N LEU A 232 28.59 -33.15 11.37
CA LEU A 232 27.32 -33.87 11.20
C LEU A 232 27.27 -35.22 11.95
N GLY A 233 28.24 -35.52 12.81
CA GLY A 233 28.24 -36.73 13.65
C GLY A 233 28.50 -38.04 12.89
N ARG A 234 28.95 -37.99 11.64
CA ARG A 234 29.35 -39.21 10.92
C ARG A 234 30.80 -39.56 11.25
N GLN A 235 30.99 -40.57 12.11
CA GLN A 235 32.32 -41.14 12.38
C GLN A 235 32.93 -41.89 11.19
N ASN A 236 32.13 -42.26 10.19
CA ASN A 236 32.59 -43.07 9.06
C ASN A 236 32.72 -42.21 7.78
N TYR A 237 33.92 -41.68 7.57
CA TYR A 237 34.29 -40.80 6.45
C TYR A 237 34.10 -41.48 5.08
N ASP A 238 34.34 -42.78 4.98
CA ASP A 238 34.30 -43.52 3.71
C ASP A 238 32.89 -43.64 3.13
N GLY A 239 31.85 -43.71 3.96
CA GLY A 239 30.46 -43.75 3.49
C GLY A 239 29.95 -42.40 2.97
N PHE A 240 30.49 -41.28 3.48
CA PHE A 240 30.20 -39.94 2.95
C PHE A 240 31.00 -39.69 1.66
N LYS A 241 32.26 -40.14 1.62
CA LYS A 241 33.12 -40.08 0.42
C LYS A 241 32.59 -40.95 -0.72
N SER A 242 31.99 -42.12 -0.45
CA SER A 242 31.37 -42.95 -1.49
C SER A 242 30.07 -42.34 -2.02
N LEU A 243 29.26 -41.68 -1.18
CA LEU A 243 28.04 -40.96 -1.57
C LEU A 243 28.36 -39.69 -2.40
N VAL A 244 29.45 -39.00 -2.07
CA VAL A 244 29.95 -37.84 -2.84
C VAL A 244 30.70 -38.30 -4.10
N GLY A 245 31.45 -39.39 -4.03
CA GLY A 245 32.17 -40.00 -5.16
C GLY A 245 31.25 -40.59 -6.22
N THR A 246 30.07 -41.11 -5.84
CA THR A 246 29.01 -41.49 -6.78
C THR A 246 28.33 -40.29 -7.45
N LEU A 247 28.52 -39.07 -6.95
CA LEU A 247 28.01 -37.82 -7.53
C LEU A 247 29.04 -37.04 -8.37
N GLY A 248 30.28 -37.50 -8.45
CA GLY A 248 31.30 -37.07 -9.43
C GLY A 248 32.72 -37.14 -8.88
N SER A 249 33.59 -37.95 -9.51
CA SER A 249 35.03 -37.90 -9.32
C SER A 249 35.62 -36.65 -9.97
N PHE A 250 36.31 -35.82 -9.19
CA PHE A 250 37.08 -34.70 -9.69
C PHE A 250 38.52 -35.17 -9.97
N ASP A 251 38.87 -35.32 -11.25
CA ASP A 251 40.25 -35.51 -11.69
C ASP A 251 40.75 -34.18 -12.27
N ALA A 252 41.51 -33.45 -11.45
CA ALA A 252 42.03 -32.13 -11.80
C ALA A 252 42.96 -32.17 -13.03
N SER A 253 43.58 -33.33 -13.31
CA SER A 253 44.53 -33.48 -14.41
C SER A 253 43.85 -33.42 -15.78
N THR A 254 42.63 -33.95 -15.89
CA THR A 254 41.87 -34.03 -17.15
C THR A 254 41.17 -32.71 -17.51
N GLU A 255 40.70 -31.96 -16.51
CA GLU A 255 40.10 -30.63 -16.76
C GLU A 255 41.16 -29.56 -17.09
N LEU A 256 42.35 -29.62 -16.48
CA LEU A 256 43.45 -28.71 -16.81
C LEU A 256 43.95 -28.91 -18.25
N ALA A 257 43.96 -30.15 -18.75
CA ALA A 257 44.27 -30.44 -20.16
C ALA A 257 43.21 -29.83 -21.12
N ASN A 258 41.92 -29.88 -20.75
CA ASN A 258 40.82 -29.29 -21.52
C ASN A 258 40.81 -27.76 -21.48
N TRP A 259 41.21 -27.14 -20.37
CA TRP A 259 41.39 -25.69 -20.27
C TRP A 259 42.60 -25.21 -21.06
N GLY A 260 43.70 -25.97 -21.07
CA GLY A 260 44.89 -25.69 -21.89
C GLY A 260 44.62 -25.67 -23.39
N GLN A 261 43.70 -26.52 -23.89
CA GLN A 261 43.25 -26.46 -25.28
C GLN A 261 42.36 -25.23 -25.56
N LYS A 262 41.48 -24.85 -24.62
CA LYS A 262 40.51 -23.75 -24.79
C LYS A 262 41.09 -22.35 -24.63
N LEU A 263 42.25 -22.19 -23.99
CA LEU A 263 42.91 -20.90 -23.73
C LEU A 263 44.03 -20.54 -24.71
N SER A 264 44.18 -21.29 -25.81
CA SER A 264 45.15 -21.03 -26.89
C SER A 264 44.96 -19.70 -27.67
N ALA A 265 44.03 -18.85 -27.23
CA ALA A 265 43.66 -17.57 -27.82
C ALA A 265 44.22 -16.33 -27.07
N PHE A 266 45.03 -16.51 -26.02
CA PHE A 266 45.67 -15.41 -25.30
C PHE A 266 47.19 -15.57 -25.26
N ASP A 267 47.90 -14.44 -25.19
CA ASP A 267 49.35 -14.27 -25.34
C ASP A 267 50.20 -15.47 -24.85
N LYS A 268 50.87 -16.14 -25.80
CA LYS A 268 51.39 -17.50 -25.66
C LYS A 268 52.67 -17.60 -24.82
N ASP A 269 53.47 -16.55 -24.73
CA ASP A 269 54.81 -16.64 -24.15
C ASP A 269 54.80 -16.29 -22.66
N SER A 270 54.11 -15.22 -22.28
CA SER A 270 53.88 -14.81 -20.88
C SER A 270 53.11 -15.87 -20.07
N PHE A 271 52.14 -16.55 -20.71
CA PHE A 271 51.33 -17.58 -20.08
C PHE A 271 52.05 -18.95 -20.03
N LYS A 272 52.89 -19.27 -21.02
CA LYS A 272 53.75 -20.47 -20.96
C LYS A 272 54.80 -20.35 -19.86
N GLU A 273 55.41 -19.18 -19.67
CA GLU A 273 56.31 -18.96 -18.53
C GLU A 273 55.59 -19.07 -17.19
N GLY A 274 54.37 -18.52 -17.08
CA GLY A 274 53.53 -18.65 -15.88
C GLY A 274 53.12 -20.10 -15.59
N ILE A 275 52.77 -20.88 -16.61
CA ILE A 275 52.47 -22.32 -16.47
C ILE A 275 53.73 -23.12 -16.16
N LEU A 276 54.87 -22.80 -16.77
CA LEU A 276 56.12 -23.51 -16.49
C LEU A 276 56.60 -23.23 -15.06
N GLN A 277 56.51 -21.98 -14.58
CA GLN A 277 56.80 -21.64 -13.18
C GLN A 277 55.83 -22.33 -12.21
N PHE A 278 54.54 -22.38 -12.55
CA PHE A 278 53.53 -23.06 -11.72
C PHE A 278 53.71 -24.59 -11.72
N GLN A 279 54.00 -25.20 -12.87
CA GLN A 279 54.29 -26.64 -12.98
C GLN A 279 55.60 -27.02 -12.30
N THR A 280 56.61 -26.14 -12.33
CA THR A 280 57.87 -26.35 -11.61
C THR A 280 57.67 -26.19 -10.10
N TRP A 281 56.81 -25.26 -9.66
CA TRP A 281 56.43 -25.08 -8.26
C TRP A 281 55.60 -26.27 -7.72
N VAL A 282 54.64 -26.76 -8.51
CA VAL A 282 53.85 -27.97 -8.20
C VAL A 282 54.69 -29.24 -8.27
N GLY A 283 55.65 -29.33 -9.20
CA GLY A 283 56.53 -30.50 -9.36
C GLY A 283 57.67 -30.59 -8.35
N SER A 284 58.10 -29.47 -7.76
CA SER A 284 59.16 -29.43 -6.74
C SER A 284 58.65 -29.49 -5.30
N SER A 285 57.35 -29.23 -5.10
CA SER A 285 56.69 -29.35 -3.80
C SER A 285 55.94 -30.68 -3.77
N GLY A 286 56.56 -31.72 -3.21
CA GLY A 286 55.97 -33.06 -3.02
C GLY A 286 54.78 -33.11 -2.05
N TYR A 287 53.83 -32.20 -2.21
CA TYR A 287 52.56 -32.14 -1.50
C TYR A 287 51.45 -32.41 -2.51
N GLU A 288 50.70 -33.49 -2.29
CA GLU A 288 49.37 -33.66 -2.85
C GLU A 288 48.50 -32.46 -2.41
N ALA A 289 48.46 -31.41 -3.22
CA ALA A 289 47.63 -30.25 -2.99
C ALA A 289 46.16 -30.61 -3.24
N SER A 290 45.55 -31.30 -2.27
CA SER A 290 44.10 -31.39 -2.16
C SER A 290 43.56 -30.01 -1.80
N ILE A 291 43.14 -29.24 -2.80
CA ILE A 291 42.42 -27.98 -2.59
C ILE A 291 41.19 -28.32 -1.75
N PRO A 292 41.02 -27.81 -0.52
CA PRO A 292 39.88 -28.15 0.30
C PRO A 292 38.61 -27.63 -0.37
N LEU A 293 37.77 -28.55 -0.85
CA LEU A 293 36.46 -28.22 -1.42
C LEU A 293 35.62 -27.63 -0.27
N THR A 294 35.43 -26.31 -0.25
CA THR A 294 34.59 -25.67 0.77
C THR A 294 33.11 -25.86 0.45
N MET A 295 32.24 -25.79 1.45
CA MET A 295 30.79 -25.98 1.28
C MET A 295 30.17 -25.02 0.24
N VAL A 296 30.75 -23.82 0.10
CA VAL A 296 30.35 -22.85 -0.94
C VAL A 296 30.63 -23.37 -2.34
N HIS A 297 31.79 -23.97 -2.57
CA HIS A 297 32.16 -24.54 -3.86
C HIS A 297 31.28 -25.74 -4.18
N PHE A 298 31.02 -26.61 -3.19
CA PHE A 298 30.08 -27.72 -3.33
C PHE A 298 28.68 -27.24 -3.73
N VAL A 299 28.11 -26.28 -3.01
CA VAL A 299 26.77 -25.75 -3.30
C VAL A 299 26.71 -25.05 -4.67
N LYS A 300 27.74 -24.31 -5.07
CA LYS A 300 27.80 -23.68 -6.40
C LYS A 300 27.89 -24.70 -7.52
N TYR A 301 28.75 -25.72 -7.38
CA TYR A 301 28.99 -26.74 -8.39
C TYR A 301 27.78 -27.67 -8.56
N TYR A 302 27.21 -28.14 -7.45
CA TYR A 302 26.04 -29.01 -7.46
C TYR A 302 24.72 -28.25 -7.46
N LEU A 303 24.72 -26.93 -7.62
CA LEU A 303 23.54 -26.08 -7.51
C LEU A 303 22.36 -26.62 -8.31
N PHE A 304 22.59 -26.90 -9.60
CA PHE A 304 21.53 -27.40 -10.48
C PHE A 304 21.00 -28.77 -10.03
N LYS A 305 21.88 -29.68 -9.60
CA LYS A 305 21.47 -31.00 -9.08
C LYS A 305 20.67 -30.86 -7.79
N ILE A 306 21.09 -29.99 -6.87
CA ILE A 306 20.38 -29.72 -5.60
C ILE A 306 18.98 -29.16 -5.89
N LEU A 307 18.88 -28.19 -6.80
CA LEU A 307 17.60 -27.61 -7.21
C LEU A 307 16.70 -28.65 -7.88
N LEU A 308 17.25 -29.50 -8.76
CA LEU A 308 16.49 -30.54 -9.44
C LEU A 308 15.98 -31.60 -8.46
N ILE A 309 16.83 -32.09 -7.55
CA ILE A 309 16.44 -33.06 -6.52
C ILE A 309 15.39 -32.46 -5.58
N SER A 310 15.58 -31.20 -5.17
CA SER A 310 14.61 -30.49 -4.33
C SER A 310 13.28 -30.33 -5.04
N PHE A 311 13.30 -29.96 -6.32
CA PHE A 311 12.11 -29.83 -7.15
C PHE A 311 11.35 -31.14 -7.28
N ILE A 312 12.04 -32.23 -7.60
CA ILE A 312 11.42 -33.57 -7.70
C ILE A 312 10.88 -33.99 -6.33
N GLY A 313 11.68 -33.87 -5.27
CA GLY A 313 11.28 -34.24 -3.91
C GLY A 313 10.07 -33.47 -3.41
N PHE A 314 10.10 -32.14 -3.50
CA PHE A 314 8.98 -31.31 -3.10
C PHE A 314 7.75 -31.53 -3.99
N SER A 315 7.92 -31.78 -5.29
CA SER A 315 6.79 -32.13 -6.17
C SER A 315 6.12 -33.43 -5.77
N LEU A 316 6.91 -34.44 -5.38
CA LEU A 316 6.38 -35.71 -4.88
C LEU A 316 5.68 -35.54 -3.53
N ILE A 317 6.25 -34.76 -2.62
CA ILE A 317 5.65 -34.47 -1.30
C ILE A 317 4.32 -33.74 -1.46
N THR A 318 4.27 -32.67 -2.26
CA THR A 318 3.03 -31.90 -2.47
C THR A 318 1.98 -32.73 -3.21
N GLN A 319 2.37 -33.57 -4.17
CA GLN A 319 1.46 -34.50 -4.84
C GLN A 319 0.92 -35.57 -3.88
N LEU A 320 1.76 -36.10 -2.98
CA LEU A 320 1.36 -37.06 -1.95
C LEU A 320 0.37 -36.43 -0.97
N LEU A 321 0.65 -35.22 -0.49
CA LEU A 321 -0.24 -34.46 0.39
C LEU A 321 -1.63 -34.26 -0.24
N TYR A 322 -1.66 -33.97 -1.54
CA TYR A 322 -2.92 -33.86 -2.28
C TYR A 322 -3.64 -35.19 -2.43
N ARG A 323 -2.93 -36.27 -2.80
CA ARG A 323 -3.57 -37.57 -3.11
C ARG A 323 -4.04 -38.32 -1.86
N VAL A 324 -3.27 -38.28 -0.78
CA VAL A 324 -3.54 -39.04 0.46
C VAL A 324 -4.39 -38.23 1.42
N PHE A 325 -4.00 -36.98 1.69
CA PHE A 325 -4.64 -36.15 2.72
C PHE A 325 -5.66 -35.16 2.14
N ARG A 326 -5.84 -35.12 0.80
CA ARG A 326 -6.73 -34.19 0.09
C ARG A 326 -6.50 -32.72 0.45
N VAL A 327 -5.26 -32.38 0.79
CA VAL A 327 -4.86 -31.01 1.16
C VAL A 327 -4.77 -30.17 -0.11
N ASN A 328 -5.38 -28.98 -0.10
CA ASN A 328 -5.27 -28.04 -1.20
C ASN A 328 -3.84 -27.48 -1.28
N ILE A 329 -3.13 -27.80 -2.36
CA ILE A 329 -1.72 -27.44 -2.54
C ILE A 329 -1.52 -25.91 -2.54
N PHE A 330 -2.46 -25.14 -3.10
CA PHE A 330 -2.33 -23.68 -3.10
C PHE A 330 -2.42 -23.10 -1.69
N LYS A 331 -3.20 -23.69 -0.77
CA LYS A 331 -3.20 -23.27 0.64
C LYS A 331 -1.84 -23.51 1.30
N VAL A 332 -1.20 -24.65 1.00
CA VAL A 332 0.15 -24.97 1.49
C VAL A 332 1.18 -23.97 0.94
N VAL A 333 1.16 -23.72 -0.37
CA VAL A 333 2.06 -22.76 -1.01
C VAL A 333 1.83 -21.35 -0.47
N VAL A 334 0.59 -20.95 -0.20
CA VAL A 334 0.27 -19.65 0.41
C VAL A 334 0.83 -19.55 1.83
N LEU A 335 0.72 -20.59 2.66
CA LEU A 335 1.30 -20.56 4.01
C LEU A 335 2.83 -20.53 3.99
N ILE A 336 3.47 -21.36 3.15
CA ILE A 336 4.93 -21.34 2.97
C ILE A 336 5.37 -19.98 2.41
N GLY A 337 4.63 -19.43 1.44
CA GLY A 337 4.86 -18.10 0.88
C GLY A 337 4.69 -16.98 1.90
N THR A 338 3.74 -17.10 2.83
CA THR A 338 3.53 -16.14 3.92
C THR A 338 4.73 -16.16 4.86
N PHE A 339 5.17 -17.35 5.27
CA PHE A 339 6.41 -17.51 6.06
C PHE A 339 7.60 -16.89 5.33
N ALA A 340 7.77 -17.24 4.05
CA ALA A 340 8.87 -16.82 3.21
C ALA A 340 8.93 -15.30 3.05
N LEU A 341 7.79 -14.67 2.80
CA LEU A 341 7.70 -13.23 2.62
C LEU A 341 7.88 -12.49 3.94
N ALA A 342 7.35 -13.01 5.05
CA ALA A 342 7.59 -12.46 6.39
C ALA A 342 9.07 -12.57 6.80
N MET A 343 9.74 -13.66 6.42
CA MET A 343 11.18 -13.85 6.62
C MET A 343 12.01 -12.90 5.76
N ALA A 344 11.67 -12.75 4.48
CA ALA A 344 12.33 -11.79 3.59
C ALA A 344 12.11 -10.34 4.05
N PHE A 345 10.91 -10.01 4.53
CA PHE A 345 10.58 -8.74 5.15
C PHE A 345 11.47 -8.45 6.35
N ALA A 346 11.48 -9.34 7.35
CA ALA A 346 12.30 -9.14 8.55
C ALA A 346 13.82 -9.17 8.24
N GLY A 347 14.25 -9.91 7.22
CA GLY A 347 15.64 -9.91 6.78
C GLY A 347 16.08 -8.59 6.13
N ASN A 348 15.16 -7.92 5.41
CA ASN A 348 15.44 -6.70 4.66
C ASN A 348 15.17 -5.43 5.48
N ASP A 349 14.00 -5.34 6.12
CA ASP A 349 13.48 -4.09 6.69
C ASP A 349 13.87 -3.91 8.16
N LEU A 350 14.35 -4.96 8.85
CA LEU A 350 14.78 -4.83 10.24
C LEU A 350 15.87 -3.78 10.42
N VAL A 351 16.78 -3.67 9.44
CA VAL A 351 17.84 -2.67 9.45
C VAL A 351 17.32 -1.25 9.39
N ASN A 352 16.14 -1.02 8.81
CA ASN A 352 15.54 0.31 8.80
C ASN A 352 15.24 0.77 10.23
N PHE A 353 14.81 -0.14 11.12
CA PHE A 353 14.41 0.23 12.47
C PHE A 353 15.59 0.24 13.47
N ILE A 354 16.47 -0.75 13.39
CA ILE A 354 17.54 -0.94 14.39
C ILE A 354 18.94 -0.63 13.87
N GLY A 355 19.11 -0.42 12.56
CA GLY A 355 20.42 -0.19 11.94
C GLY A 355 21.09 1.08 12.43
N VAL A 356 20.37 2.19 12.42
CA VAL A 356 20.86 3.50 12.90
C VAL A 356 21.13 3.50 14.41
N PRO A 357 20.23 3.01 15.29
CA PRO A 357 20.52 2.91 16.72
C PRO A 357 21.74 2.04 17.04
N LEU A 358 21.89 0.91 16.35
CA LEU A 358 23.03 0.01 16.56
C LEU A 358 24.33 0.59 15.99
N ALA A 359 24.26 1.36 14.90
CA ALA A 359 25.37 2.15 14.41
C ALA A 359 25.78 3.22 15.43
N GLY A 360 24.81 3.94 16.01
CA GLY A 360 25.06 4.93 17.07
C GLY A 360 25.65 4.31 18.33
N LEU A 361 25.18 3.13 18.75
CA LEU A 361 25.77 2.38 19.85
C LEU A 361 27.22 1.96 19.54
N ALA A 362 27.50 1.50 18.32
CA ALA A 362 28.85 1.15 17.91
C ALA A 362 29.78 2.37 17.91
N SER A 363 29.32 3.51 17.38
CA SER A 363 30.04 4.78 17.45
C SER A 363 30.33 5.20 18.89
N TYR A 364 29.34 5.09 19.78
CA TYR A 364 29.52 5.43 21.19
C TYR A 364 30.53 4.52 21.89
N LYS A 365 30.53 3.22 21.59
CA LYS A 365 31.51 2.28 22.16
C LYS A 365 32.93 2.62 21.74
N GLU A 366 33.15 3.01 20.48
CA GLU A 366 34.45 3.45 19.98
C GLU A 366 34.92 4.74 20.67
N PHE A 367 34.01 5.71 20.80
CA PHE A 367 34.27 6.94 21.53
C PHE A 367 34.61 6.69 23.00
N ALA A 368 33.82 5.87 23.70
CA ALA A 368 34.06 5.52 25.10
C ALA A 368 35.36 4.72 25.31
N ALA A 369 35.82 3.97 24.30
CA ALA A 369 37.09 3.24 24.36
C ALA A 369 38.31 4.14 24.12
N THR A 370 38.17 5.20 23.32
CA THR A 370 39.28 6.08 22.93
C THR A 370 39.43 7.30 23.82
N GLY A 371 38.35 7.84 24.40
CA GLY A 371 38.36 9.03 25.25
C GLY A 371 38.77 10.33 24.53
N VAL A 372 38.88 10.30 23.19
CA VAL A 372 39.25 11.44 22.34
C VAL A 372 38.07 12.42 22.23
N ASN A 373 38.33 13.72 22.05
CA ASN A 373 37.27 14.72 21.93
C ASN A 373 36.26 14.34 20.80
N PRO A 374 34.93 14.35 21.06
CA PRO A 374 33.88 14.03 20.11
C PRO A 374 33.98 14.70 18.73
N ASP A 375 34.47 15.93 18.68
CA ASP A 375 34.58 16.75 17.46
C ASP A 375 35.90 16.52 16.71
N SER A 376 36.74 15.59 17.18
CA SER A 376 38.04 15.26 16.59
C SER A 376 38.20 13.78 16.24
N LEU A 377 37.31 12.92 16.75
CA LEU A 377 37.34 11.49 16.50
C LEU A 377 36.62 11.14 15.19
N PHE A 378 37.38 10.83 14.14
CA PHE A 378 36.82 10.31 12.89
C PHE A 378 36.29 8.89 13.05
N MET A 379 35.13 8.60 12.45
CA MET A 379 34.42 7.32 12.60
C MET A 379 34.83 6.27 11.56
N SER A 380 36.13 6.06 11.39
CA SER A 380 36.69 5.03 10.49
C SER A 380 36.31 3.60 10.91
N ALA A 381 36.13 3.35 12.21
CA ALA A 381 35.69 2.06 12.75
C ALA A 381 34.33 1.60 12.18
N LEU A 382 33.45 2.53 11.78
CA LEU A 382 32.18 2.18 11.15
C LEU A 382 32.34 1.64 9.71
N ALA A 383 33.47 1.89 9.05
CA ALA A 383 33.74 1.35 7.72
C ALA A 383 34.01 -0.16 7.76
N GLY A 384 34.44 -0.71 8.90
CA GLY A 384 34.74 -2.13 9.10
C GLY A 384 33.49 -3.03 9.13
N PRO A 385 33.63 -4.32 8.78
CA PRO A 385 32.58 -5.31 9.00
C PRO A 385 32.36 -5.48 10.51
N VAL A 386 31.14 -5.28 11.00
CA VAL A 386 30.80 -5.51 12.41
C VAL A 386 29.64 -6.47 12.47
N LYS A 387 29.81 -7.53 13.27
CA LYS A 387 28.76 -8.50 13.53
C LYS A 387 27.80 -7.89 14.55
N THR A 388 26.54 -7.74 14.18
CA THR A 388 25.50 -7.37 15.14
C THR A 388 25.30 -8.51 16.12
N PRO A 389 25.28 -8.26 17.44
CA PRO A 389 24.97 -9.29 18.42
C PRO A 389 23.57 -9.86 18.17
N THR A 390 23.45 -11.19 18.11
CA THR A 390 22.19 -11.89 17.79
C THR A 390 21.05 -11.54 18.75
N ILE A 391 21.37 -11.21 20.01
CA ILE A 391 20.38 -10.76 21.00
C ILE A 391 19.64 -9.48 20.56
N PHE A 392 20.37 -8.55 19.93
CA PHE A 392 19.89 -7.44 19.10
C PHE A 392 18.68 -7.80 18.25
N LEU A 393 18.96 -8.74 17.36
CA LEU A 393 18.08 -9.16 16.29
C LEU A 393 16.87 -9.93 16.84
N LEU A 394 17.09 -10.78 17.85
CA LEU A 394 16.02 -11.57 18.47
C LEU A 394 15.04 -10.70 19.26
N ILE A 395 15.52 -9.72 20.03
CA ILE A 395 14.66 -8.79 20.77
C ILE A 395 13.81 -8.00 19.78
N ALA A 396 14.43 -7.45 18.73
CA ALA A 396 13.69 -6.72 17.72
C ALA A 396 12.66 -7.61 17.01
N GLY A 397 13.04 -8.84 16.64
CA GLY A 397 12.12 -9.86 16.11
C GLY A 397 10.94 -10.15 17.02
N LEU A 398 11.16 -10.25 18.34
CA LEU A 398 10.11 -10.45 19.32
C LEU A 398 9.15 -9.25 19.41
N ILE A 399 9.68 -8.01 19.40
CA ILE A 399 8.87 -6.79 19.36
C ILE A 399 7.98 -6.76 18.11
N MET A 400 8.52 -7.13 16.94
CA MET A 400 7.75 -7.22 15.70
C MET A 400 6.61 -8.23 15.82
N VAL A 401 6.85 -9.42 16.38
CA VAL A 401 5.83 -10.45 16.59
C VAL A 401 4.73 -10.00 17.56
N ILE A 402 5.11 -9.42 18.70
CA ILE A 402 4.17 -8.88 19.69
C ILE A 402 3.29 -7.79 19.04
N THR A 403 3.92 -6.92 18.23
CA THR A 403 3.22 -5.86 17.49
C THR A 403 2.19 -6.44 16.52
N LEU A 404 2.55 -7.47 15.74
CA LEU A 404 1.61 -8.11 14.80
C LEU A 404 0.36 -8.66 15.49
N TRP A 405 0.49 -9.18 16.71
CA TRP A 405 -0.64 -9.74 17.46
C TRP A 405 -1.49 -8.67 18.16
N LEU A 406 -0.87 -7.67 18.75
CA LEU A 406 -1.56 -6.69 19.59
C LEU A 406 -2.06 -5.47 18.81
N SER A 407 -1.40 -5.09 17.70
CA SER A 407 -1.69 -3.85 16.98
C SER A 407 -3.06 -3.87 16.30
N LYS A 408 -3.98 -3.05 16.81
CA LYS A 408 -5.26 -2.75 16.14
C LYS A 408 -5.02 -1.99 14.81
N LYS A 409 -3.92 -1.22 14.72
CA LYS A 409 -3.49 -0.48 13.52
C LYS A 409 -3.10 -1.47 12.41
N ALA A 410 -2.27 -2.48 12.71
CA ALA A 410 -1.93 -3.53 11.74
C ALA A 410 -3.19 -4.23 11.17
N ARG A 411 -4.17 -4.52 12.03
CA ARG A 411 -5.46 -5.09 11.58
C ARG A 411 -6.27 -4.15 10.68
N SER A 412 -6.31 -2.85 10.95
CA SER A 412 -7.07 -1.90 10.11
C SER A 412 -6.38 -1.62 8.78
N VAL A 413 -5.04 -1.56 8.74
CA VAL A 413 -4.28 -1.37 7.49
C VAL A 413 -4.44 -2.61 6.60
N VAL A 414 -4.38 -3.83 7.16
CA VAL A 414 -4.69 -5.06 6.41
C VAL A 414 -6.09 -4.98 5.77
N LYS A 415 -7.11 -4.56 6.53
CA LYS A 415 -8.50 -4.41 6.03
C LYS A 415 -8.59 -3.37 4.91
N THR A 416 -7.88 -2.25 5.02
CA THR A 416 -7.93 -1.16 4.03
C THR A 416 -7.27 -1.55 2.71
N THR A 417 -6.17 -2.31 2.75
CA THR A 417 -5.45 -2.74 1.52
C THR A 417 -6.10 -3.94 0.85
N LEU A 418 -6.77 -4.82 1.61
CA LEU A 418 -7.66 -5.83 1.06
C LEU A 418 -8.69 -5.18 0.13
N ASN A 419 -9.36 -4.12 0.59
CA ASN A 419 -10.34 -3.36 -0.20
C ASN A 419 -9.79 -2.76 -1.51
N LEU A 420 -8.47 -2.53 -1.63
CA LEU A 420 -7.82 -2.03 -2.84
C LEU A 420 -7.35 -3.14 -3.79
N SER A 421 -7.12 -4.34 -3.25
CA SER A 421 -6.63 -5.51 -3.98
C SER A 421 -7.77 -6.47 -4.36
N ASP A 422 -8.98 -6.20 -3.88
CA ASP A 422 -10.20 -6.93 -4.16
C ASP A 422 -10.48 -7.00 -5.66
N GLN A 423 -10.86 -8.18 -6.12
CA GLN A 423 -11.27 -8.43 -7.49
C GLN A 423 -12.61 -7.76 -7.84
N GLU A 424 -13.50 -7.62 -6.86
CA GLU A 424 -14.80 -6.98 -7.04
C GLU A 424 -14.69 -5.45 -7.13
N THR A 425 -15.69 -4.83 -7.76
CA THR A 425 -15.82 -3.39 -7.96
C THR A 425 -16.16 -2.68 -6.65
N THR A 426 -15.22 -2.65 -5.72
CA THR A 426 -15.28 -1.75 -4.57
C THR A 426 -15.11 -0.31 -5.09
N ASN A 427 -15.93 0.62 -4.58
CA ASN A 427 -15.93 2.06 -4.89
C ASN A 427 -14.54 2.56 -5.34
N GLU A 428 -14.34 2.74 -6.65
CA GLU A 428 -13.07 3.21 -7.22
C GLU A 428 -12.75 4.58 -6.58
N ARG A 429 -11.73 4.60 -5.72
CA ARG A 429 -11.40 5.77 -4.87
C ARG A 429 -10.78 6.92 -5.67
N PHE A 430 -10.21 6.60 -6.81
CA PHE A 430 -9.47 7.55 -7.65
C PHE A 430 -10.30 7.93 -8.86
N GLU A 431 -10.32 9.22 -9.19
CA GLU A 431 -10.94 9.75 -10.41
C GLU A 431 -10.06 9.46 -11.64
N SER A 432 -10.63 9.47 -12.85
CA SER A 432 -9.88 9.14 -14.05
C SER A 432 -8.93 10.26 -14.51
N THR A 433 -7.67 9.93 -14.81
CA THR A 433 -6.68 10.89 -15.36
C THR A 433 -6.48 10.77 -16.86
N VAL A 434 -6.04 11.85 -17.52
CA VAL A 434 -5.74 11.87 -18.96
C VAL A 434 -4.67 10.84 -19.32
N LEU A 435 -3.61 10.76 -18.51
CA LEU A 435 -2.51 9.82 -18.70
C LEU A 435 -2.99 8.36 -18.58
N ALA A 436 -3.77 8.02 -17.55
CA ALA A 436 -4.31 6.68 -17.41
C ALA A 436 -5.23 6.30 -18.58
N ARG A 437 -6.08 7.23 -19.04
CA ARG A 437 -6.92 7.01 -20.23
C ARG A 437 -6.08 6.75 -21.49
N ALA A 438 -4.97 7.46 -21.67
CA ALA A 438 -4.06 7.22 -22.79
C ALA A 438 -3.43 5.82 -22.72
N ILE A 439 -2.89 5.42 -21.56
CA ILE A 439 -2.29 4.10 -21.35
C ILE A 439 -3.30 2.98 -21.65
N VAL A 440 -4.51 3.05 -21.09
CA VAL A 440 -5.57 2.05 -21.35
C VAL A 440 -5.91 2.00 -22.84
N ARG A 441 -6.04 3.15 -23.51
CA ARG A 441 -6.36 3.20 -24.95
C ARG A 441 -5.26 2.55 -25.79
N HIS A 442 -4.00 2.81 -25.49
CA HIS A 442 -2.87 2.15 -26.16
C HIS A 442 -2.85 0.65 -25.90
N ALA A 443 -3.09 0.21 -24.66
CA ALA A 443 -3.16 -1.21 -24.33
C ALA A 443 -4.30 -1.93 -25.06
N ILE A 444 -5.49 -1.33 -25.13
CA ILE A 444 -6.64 -1.88 -25.88
C ILE A 444 -6.31 -1.96 -27.39
N ASN A 445 -5.66 -0.93 -27.93
CA ASN A 445 -5.25 -0.94 -29.34
C ASN A 445 -4.20 -2.01 -29.63
N ALA A 446 -3.21 -2.19 -28.75
CA ALA A 446 -2.22 -3.26 -28.84
C ALA A 446 -2.90 -4.64 -28.77
N ASN A 447 -3.82 -4.84 -27.84
CA ASN A 447 -4.59 -6.08 -27.73
C ASN A 447 -5.37 -6.37 -29.03
N ARG A 448 -6.07 -5.38 -29.60
CA ARG A 448 -6.76 -5.53 -30.89
C ARG A 448 -5.83 -5.90 -32.04
N THR A 449 -4.58 -5.44 -32.02
CA THR A 449 -3.57 -5.85 -33.01
C THR A 449 -3.14 -7.30 -32.79
N ILE A 450 -2.90 -7.71 -31.53
CA ILE A 450 -2.58 -9.10 -31.19
C ILE A 450 -3.73 -10.04 -31.61
N GLU A 451 -4.98 -9.68 -31.34
CA GLU A 451 -6.16 -10.46 -31.72
C GLU A 451 -6.26 -10.69 -33.25
N LYS A 452 -5.72 -9.77 -34.06
CA LYS A 452 -5.65 -9.92 -35.53
C LYS A 452 -4.52 -10.85 -35.98
N ILE A 453 -3.43 -10.92 -35.23
CA ILE A 453 -2.24 -11.74 -35.55
C ILE A 453 -2.41 -13.19 -35.07
N VAL A 454 -3.06 -13.39 -33.92
CA VAL A 454 -3.19 -14.71 -33.29
C VAL A 454 -4.29 -15.53 -33.98
N PRO A 455 -4.04 -16.80 -34.34
CA PRO A 455 -5.06 -17.68 -34.94
C PRO A 455 -6.31 -17.85 -34.05
N LYS A 456 -7.50 -17.85 -34.66
CA LYS A 456 -8.79 -18.03 -33.96
C LYS A 456 -8.83 -19.23 -33.00
N PRO A 457 -8.27 -20.41 -33.33
CA PRO A 457 -8.25 -21.54 -32.40
C PRO A 457 -7.46 -21.26 -31.11
N ALA A 458 -6.29 -20.63 -31.24
CA ALA A 458 -5.48 -20.24 -30.09
C ALA A 458 -6.19 -19.18 -29.25
N LEU A 459 -6.83 -18.20 -29.88
CA LEU A 459 -7.57 -17.14 -29.21
C LEU A 459 -8.78 -17.69 -28.43
N LYS A 460 -9.54 -18.62 -29.01
CA LYS A 460 -10.64 -19.31 -28.33
C LYS A 460 -10.14 -20.17 -27.15
N TRP A 461 -9.00 -20.84 -27.32
CA TRP A 461 -8.38 -21.63 -26.25
C TRP A 461 -7.91 -20.75 -25.08
N ILE A 462 -7.23 -19.63 -25.35
CA ILE A 462 -6.82 -18.65 -24.34
C ILE A 462 -8.06 -18.07 -23.65
N GLY A 463 -9.05 -17.61 -24.41
CA GLY A 463 -10.29 -17.04 -23.85
C GLY A 463 -10.98 -17.98 -22.86
N LYS A 464 -11.02 -19.29 -23.14
CA LYS A 464 -11.57 -20.29 -22.21
C LYS A 464 -10.79 -20.39 -20.90
N ARG A 465 -9.48 -20.14 -20.89
CA ARG A 465 -8.65 -20.18 -19.67
C ARG A 465 -8.88 -18.97 -18.76
N PHE A 466 -9.27 -17.83 -19.34
CA PHE A 466 -9.56 -16.58 -18.62
C PHE A 466 -11.05 -16.33 -18.39
N ASP A 467 -11.90 -17.34 -18.61
CA ASP A 467 -13.33 -17.25 -18.33
C ASP A 467 -13.59 -17.21 -16.81
N THR A 468 -14.23 -16.13 -16.35
CA THR A 468 -14.53 -15.87 -14.93
C THR A 468 -15.98 -16.19 -14.55
N SER A 469 -16.82 -16.62 -15.50
CA SER A 469 -18.26 -16.84 -15.28
C SER A 469 -18.57 -17.76 -14.10
N HIS A 470 -17.94 -18.93 -14.05
CA HIS A 470 -18.12 -19.91 -12.97
C HIS A 470 -17.49 -19.46 -11.64
N TYR A 471 -16.42 -18.67 -11.71
CA TYR A 471 -15.68 -18.18 -10.54
C TYR A 471 -16.42 -17.06 -9.80
N ASN A 472 -17.01 -16.12 -10.54
CA ASN A 472 -17.80 -15.02 -9.99
C ASN A 472 -19.03 -15.53 -9.22
N VAL A 473 -19.62 -16.66 -9.63
CA VAL A 473 -20.73 -17.30 -8.90
C VAL A 473 -20.25 -17.88 -7.55
N GLN A 474 -19.09 -18.52 -7.51
CA GLN A 474 -18.52 -19.09 -6.28
C GLN A 474 -18.08 -18.01 -5.27
N ILE A 475 -17.50 -16.91 -5.74
CA ILE A 475 -17.14 -15.77 -4.87
C ILE A 475 -18.39 -15.08 -4.32
N ARG A 476 -19.43 -14.87 -5.12
CA ARG A 476 -20.71 -14.32 -4.64
C ARG A 476 -21.35 -15.16 -3.53
N ALA A 477 -21.17 -16.48 -3.57
CA ALA A 477 -21.65 -17.38 -2.52
C ALA A 477 -20.78 -17.35 -1.24
N GLN A 478 -19.54 -16.83 -1.30
CA GLN A 478 -18.59 -16.79 -0.18
C GLN A 478 -18.16 -15.35 0.13
N HIS A 479 -19.00 -14.63 0.87
CA HIS A 479 -18.74 -13.28 1.38
C HIS A 479 -17.31 -13.10 1.93
N GLY A 480 -16.56 -12.11 1.44
CA GLY A 480 -15.26 -11.70 1.98
C GLY A 480 -14.02 -12.42 1.41
N ILE A 481 -14.10 -13.01 0.21
CA ILE A 481 -12.91 -13.46 -0.55
C ILE A 481 -12.50 -12.36 -1.53
N SER A 482 -11.29 -11.84 -1.37
CA SER A 482 -10.72 -10.76 -2.18
C SER A 482 -10.19 -11.24 -3.53
N PHE A 483 -9.56 -12.43 -3.54
CA PHE A 483 -9.01 -13.08 -4.72
C PHE A 483 -8.70 -14.56 -4.46
N ASP A 484 -8.48 -15.35 -5.51
CA ASP A 484 -8.23 -16.78 -5.39
C ASP A 484 -6.85 -17.18 -4.86
N LEU A 485 -6.75 -18.46 -4.51
CA LEU A 485 -5.54 -19.08 -3.98
C LEU A 485 -4.38 -19.11 -4.99
N ILE A 486 -4.64 -19.08 -6.30
CA ILE A 486 -3.58 -19.05 -7.32
C ILE A 486 -2.91 -17.69 -7.28
N ARG A 487 -3.68 -16.61 -7.38
CA ARG A 487 -3.14 -15.25 -7.31
C ARG A 487 -2.42 -15.02 -5.99
N ALA A 488 -3.00 -15.46 -4.87
CA ALA A 488 -2.34 -15.39 -3.57
C ALA A 488 -0.99 -16.12 -3.55
N SER A 489 -0.92 -17.33 -4.12
CA SER A 489 0.31 -18.11 -4.18
C SER A 489 1.38 -17.44 -5.03
N VAL A 490 1.03 -16.93 -6.21
CA VAL A 490 1.97 -16.23 -7.11
C VAL A 490 2.47 -14.94 -6.47
N ASN A 491 1.58 -14.14 -5.86
CA ASN A 491 1.94 -12.92 -5.17
C ASN A 491 3.01 -13.16 -4.09
N LEU A 492 2.77 -14.13 -3.21
CA LEU A 492 3.66 -14.43 -2.09
C LEU A 492 5.01 -15.02 -2.56
N VAL A 493 4.97 -15.95 -3.51
CA VAL A 493 6.19 -16.60 -4.04
C VAL A 493 7.07 -15.58 -4.76
N ILE A 494 6.52 -14.80 -5.68
CA ILE A 494 7.31 -13.86 -6.48
C ILE A 494 7.82 -12.69 -5.63
N ALA A 495 6.99 -12.13 -4.76
CA ALA A 495 7.43 -11.05 -3.87
C ALA A 495 8.57 -11.52 -2.95
N SER A 496 8.45 -12.70 -2.33
CA SER A 496 9.47 -13.21 -1.40
C SER A 496 10.80 -13.48 -2.11
N ILE A 497 10.76 -14.04 -3.32
CA ILE A 497 11.95 -14.29 -4.14
C ILE A 497 12.64 -12.98 -4.52
N LEU A 498 11.90 -11.98 -5.00
CA LEU A 498 12.49 -10.71 -5.43
C LEU A 498 13.13 -9.94 -4.27
N ILE A 499 12.48 -9.92 -3.10
CA ILE A 499 13.04 -9.30 -1.89
C ILE A 499 14.30 -10.05 -1.43
N ALA A 500 14.26 -11.39 -1.41
CA ALA A 500 15.41 -12.21 -1.04
C ALA A 500 16.60 -12.01 -2.00
N ILE A 501 16.35 -11.84 -3.31
CA ILE A 501 17.39 -11.50 -4.30
C ILE A 501 18.03 -10.16 -3.95
N GLY A 502 17.23 -9.11 -3.72
CA GLY A 502 17.74 -7.79 -3.33
C GLY A 502 18.60 -7.84 -2.06
N THR A 503 18.08 -8.49 -1.02
CA THR A 503 18.78 -8.72 0.24
C THR A 503 20.12 -9.43 0.03
N SER A 504 20.15 -10.46 -0.83
CA SER A 504 21.39 -11.20 -1.13
C SER A 504 22.44 -10.37 -1.88
N LEU A 505 22.01 -9.32 -2.59
CA LEU A 505 22.87 -8.37 -3.28
C LEU A 505 23.25 -7.16 -2.41
N LYS A 506 22.83 -7.14 -1.13
CA LYS A 506 22.95 -5.97 -0.23
C LYS A 506 22.31 -4.71 -0.81
N LEU A 507 21.29 -4.87 -1.65
CA LEU A 507 20.48 -3.79 -2.22
C LEU A 507 19.14 -3.77 -1.49
N PRO A 508 18.94 -2.85 -0.52
CA PRO A 508 17.71 -2.77 0.24
C PRO A 508 16.58 -2.37 -0.72
N LEU A 509 15.63 -3.27 -0.88
CA LEU A 509 14.45 -3.02 -1.70
C LEU A 509 13.29 -2.55 -0.82
N SER A 510 12.35 -1.83 -1.41
CA SER A 510 11.09 -1.54 -0.73
C SER A 510 10.18 -2.76 -0.81
N THR A 511 9.98 -3.44 0.31
CA THR A 511 9.08 -4.60 0.37
C THR A 511 7.64 -4.20 0.03
N THR A 512 7.20 -3.01 0.47
CA THR A 512 5.91 -2.41 0.10
C THR A 512 5.79 -2.21 -1.41
N TYR A 513 6.85 -1.73 -2.08
CA TYR A 513 6.78 -1.48 -3.53
C TYR A 513 6.75 -2.79 -4.30
N VAL A 514 7.63 -3.73 -3.95
CA VAL A 514 7.70 -5.03 -4.63
C VAL A 514 6.39 -5.79 -4.47
N THR A 515 5.87 -5.91 -3.25
CA THR A 515 4.65 -6.69 -2.98
C THR A 515 3.42 -6.06 -3.64
N PHE A 516 3.27 -4.74 -3.56
CA PHE A 516 2.21 -4.01 -4.24
C PHE A 516 2.31 -4.17 -5.77
N MET A 517 3.49 -4.02 -6.35
CA MET A 517 3.67 -4.11 -7.80
C MET A 517 3.50 -5.53 -8.33
N VAL A 518 3.94 -6.56 -7.59
CA VAL A 518 3.60 -7.95 -7.93
C VAL A 518 2.08 -8.11 -7.94
N ALA A 519 1.37 -7.66 -6.90
CA ALA A 519 -0.09 -7.77 -6.83
C ALA A 519 -0.80 -7.01 -7.97
N MET A 520 -0.31 -5.82 -8.34
CA MET A 520 -0.84 -5.06 -9.48
C MET A 520 -0.57 -5.78 -10.80
N GLY A 521 0.63 -6.29 -11.01
CA GLY A 521 0.99 -7.07 -12.19
C GLY A 521 0.17 -8.35 -12.34
N THR A 522 0.00 -9.13 -11.25
CA THR A 522 -0.83 -10.34 -11.27
C THR A 522 -2.30 -10.01 -11.53
N SER A 523 -2.83 -8.94 -10.93
CA SER A 523 -4.23 -8.51 -11.13
C SER A 523 -4.52 -8.01 -12.55
N LEU A 524 -3.54 -7.39 -13.21
CA LEU A 524 -3.65 -7.01 -14.62
C LEU A 524 -3.63 -8.28 -15.49
N ALA A 525 -2.67 -9.17 -15.25
CA ALA A 525 -2.44 -10.35 -16.08
C ALA A 525 -3.56 -11.37 -16.02
N ASP A 526 -4.30 -11.47 -14.90
CA ASP A 526 -5.47 -12.34 -14.81
C ASP A 526 -6.80 -11.66 -15.18
N GLY A 527 -6.77 -10.45 -15.72
CA GLY A 527 -7.95 -9.79 -16.29
C GLY A 527 -8.90 -9.21 -15.24
N ALA A 528 -8.44 -8.97 -14.01
CA ALA A 528 -9.26 -8.32 -12.99
C ALA A 528 -9.61 -6.87 -13.33
N TRP A 529 -8.82 -6.23 -14.19
CA TRP A 529 -9.03 -4.85 -14.64
C TRP A 529 -9.99 -4.85 -15.82
N GLY A 530 -11.28 -4.67 -15.53
CA GLY A 530 -12.33 -4.57 -16.55
C GLY A 530 -12.23 -3.27 -17.37
N ARG A 531 -12.91 -3.22 -18.53
CA ARG A 531 -12.94 -2.03 -19.39
C ARG A 531 -13.41 -0.76 -18.67
N GLU A 532 -14.27 -0.91 -17.67
CA GLU A 532 -14.85 0.19 -16.89
C GLU A 532 -13.97 0.61 -15.70
N SER A 533 -13.17 -0.29 -15.14
CA SER A 533 -12.34 -0.03 -13.95
C SER A 533 -10.86 0.23 -14.25
N ALA A 534 -10.35 -0.23 -15.40
CA ALA A 534 -8.91 -0.18 -15.72
C ALA A 534 -8.32 1.23 -15.63
N VAL A 535 -9.05 2.26 -16.08
CA VAL A 535 -8.57 3.66 -16.03
C VAL A 535 -8.40 4.15 -14.59
N TYR A 536 -9.34 3.81 -13.71
CA TYR A 536 -9.30 4.21 -12.31
C TYR A 536 -8.22 3.47 -11.54
N ARG A 537 -8.06 2.16 -11.79
CA ARG A 537 -6.99 1.35 -11.18
C ARG A 537 -5.59 1.77 -11.62
N ILE A 538 -5.39 2.06 -12.90
CA ILE A 538 -4.11 2.63 -13.38
C ILE A 538 -3.85 3.99 -12.75
N THR A 539 -4.88 4.83 -12.61
CA THR A 539 -4.74 6.11 -11.91
C THR A 539 -4.32 5.89 -10.45
N GLY A 540 -4.90 4.90 -9.77
CA GLY A 540 -4.50 4.48 -8.43
C GLY A 540 -3.03 4.08 -8.37
N VAL A 541 -2.56 3.20 -9.27
CA VAL A 541 -1.15 2.79 -9.35
C VAL A 541 -0.22 3.98 -9.57
N ILE A 542 -0.54 4.89 -10.48
CA ILE A 542 0.24 6.11 -10.74
C ILE A 542 0.27 7.02 -9.51
N THR A 543 -0.87 7.19 -8.84
CA THR A 543 -0.99 8.03 -7.63
C THR A 543 -0.15 7.46 -6.49
N VAL A 544 -0.17 6.14 -6.31
CA VAL A 544 0.67 5.44 -5.32
C VAL A 544 2.15 5.61 -5.63
N ILE A 545 2.57 5.41 -6.89
CA ILE A 545 3.96 5.68 -7.33
C ILE A 545 4.33 7.15 -7.10
N GLY A 546 3.44 8.10 -7.37
CA GLY A 546 3.66 9.51 -7.10
C GLY A 546 3.87 9.79 -5.60
N GLY A 547 3.06 9.17 -4.74
CA GLY A 547 3.19 9.25 -3.29
C GLY A 547 4.52 8.70 -2.77
N TRP A 548 5.08 7.69 -3.42
CA TRP A 548 6.39 7.13 -3.10
C TRP A 548 7.54 8.11 -3.35
N PHE A 549 7.51 8.86 -4.46
CA PHE A 549 8.48 9.93 -4.72
C PHE A 549 8.31 11.09 -3.74
N LEU A 550 7.07 11.45 -3.40
CA LEU A 550 6.80 12.48 -2.40
C LEU A 550 7.33 12.07 -1.02
N THR A 551 7.20 10.80 -0.65
CA THR A 551 7.72 10.23 0.60
C THR A 551 9.25 10.40 0.65
N ALA A 552 9.96 9.97 -0.39
CA ALA A 552 11.41 10.10 -0.49
C ALA A 552 11.87 11.56 -0.36
N LEU A 553 11.21 12.49 -1.06
CA LEU A 553 11.54 13.91 -1.02
C LEU A 553 11.27 14.52 0.37
N SER A 554 10.15 14.14 1.00
CA SER A 554 9.78 14.60 2.33
C SER A 554 10.76 14.08 3.39
N ALA A 555 11.13 12.81 3.31
CA ALA A 555 12.09 12.15 4.19
C ALA A 555 13.48 12.80 4.12
N PHE A 556 13.98 13.02 2.89
CA PHE A 556 15.22 13.78 2.65
C PHE A 556 15.16 15.19 3.25
N THR A 557 14.10 15.94 2.95
CA THR A 557 13.98 17.34 3.36
C THR A 557 13.85 17.47 4.88
N MET A 558 13.05 16.60 5.51
CA MET A 558 12.87 16.59 6.96
C MET A 558 14.19 16.30 7.67
N ALA A 559 14.88 15.21 7.29
CA ALA A 559 16.16 14.84 7.91
C ALA A 559 17.24 15.90 7.69
N PHE A 560 17.27 16.50 6.51
CA PHE A 560 18.14 17.63 6.20
C PHE A 560 17.90 18.81 7.16
N VAL A 561 16.65 19.25 7.30
CA VAL A 561 16.29 20.39 8.17
C VAL A 561 16.54 20.08 9.65
N ILE A 562 16.16 18.89 10.11
CA ILE A 562 16.38 18.47 11.50
C ILE A 562 17.88 18.40 11.80
N ALA A 563 18.71 17.84 10.90
CA ALA A 563 20.16 17.79 11.07
C ALA A 563 20.78 19.20 11.19
N LEU A 564 20.36 20.16 10.36
CA LEU A 564 20.82 21.55 10.45
C LEU A 564 20.45 22.20 11.80
N ILE A 565 19.24 21.96 12.30
CA ILE A 565 18.79 22.51 13.57
C ILE A 565 19.54 21.85 14.74
N LEU A 566 19.68 20.53 14.73
CA LEU A 566 20.41 19.77 15.75
C LEU A 566 21.89 20.17 15.81
N TYR A 567 22.52 20.41 14.66
CA TYR A 567 23.90 20.90 14.62
C TYR A 567 24.06 22.24 15.35
N LYS A 568 23.11 23.18 15.19
CA LYS A 568 23.16 24.49 15.86
C LYS A 568 22.75 24.47 17.32
N THR A 569 21.79 23.62 17.68
CA THR A 569 21.12 23.67 19.01
C THR A 569 21.65 22.62 19.99
N SER A 570 22.42 21.63 19.52
CA SER A 570 22.99 20.56 20.33
C SER A 570 21.91 19.90 21.20
N ILE A 571 22.14 19.75 22.50
CA ILE A 571 21.26 19.06 23.45
C ILE A 571 19.84 19.64 23.54
N TRP A 572 19.68 20.96 23.39
CA TRP A 572 18.36 21.61 23.46
C TRP A 572 17.49 21.22 22.27
N GLY A 573 18.10 21.02 21.10
CA GLY A 573 17.43 20.48 19.93
C GLY A 573 16.95 19.05 20.15
N VAL A 574 17.78 18.20 20.76
CA VAL A 574 17.43 16.80 21.08
C VAL A 574 16.18 16.76 21.96
N PHE A 575 16.14 17.52 23.05
CA PHE A 575 14.97 17.58 23.94
C PHE A 575 13.74 18.15 23.22
N GLY A 576 13.90 19.24 22.47
CA GLY A 576 12.80 19.88 21.74
C GLY A 576 12.15 18.95 20.71
N PHE A 577 12.95 18.28 19.88
CA PHE A 577 12.44 17.34 18.89
C PHE A 577 11.90 16.05 19.51
N SER A 578 12.47 15.57 20.61
CA SER A 578 11.93 14.40 21.32
C SER A 578 10.54 14.70 21.88
N LEU A 579 10.34 15.88 22.48
CA LEU A 579 9.02 16.32 22.93
C LEU A 579 8.04 16.50 21.77
N LEU A 580 8.51 17.07 20.64
CA LEU A 580 7.70 17.21 19.44
C LEU A 580 7.26 15.86 18.89
N ALA A 581 8.16 14.87 18.81
CA ALA A 581 7.84 13.52 18.36
C ALA A 581 6.78 12.88 19.26
N VAL A 582 6.94 12.94 20.58
CA VAL A 582 5.94 12.42 21.54
C VAL A 582 4.59 13.13 21.38
N PHE A 583 4.59 14.46 21.22
CA PHE A 583 3.37 15.23 21.00
C PHE A 583 2.66 14.85 19.71
N ILE A 584 3.41 14.67 18.61
CA ILE A 584 2.86 14.26 17.31
C ILE A 584 2.23 12.88 17.43
N ILE A 585 2.95 11.88 17.95
CA ILE A 585 2.45 10.50 18.15
C ILE A 585 1.18 10.50 19.01
N TYR A 586 1.15 11.30 20.07
CA TYR A 586 -0.03 11.40 20.92
C TYR A 586 -1.23 11.99 20.16
N ARG A 587 -1.02 13.08 19.41
CA ARG A 587 -2.05 13.75 18.64
C ARG A 587 -2.61 12.86 17.53
N THR A 588 -1.74 12.19 16.78
CA THR A 588 -2.12 11.27 15.70
C THR A 588 -2.88 10.06 16.24
N HIS A 589 -2.49 9.52 17.39
CA HIS A 589 -3.24 8.45 18.05
C HIS A 589 -4.70 8.86 18.32
N ILE A 590 -4.94 10.08 18.80
CA ILE A 590 -6.29 10.62 19.01
C ILE A 590 -7.06 10.75 17.70
N ILE A 591 -6.41 11.27 16.65
CA ILE A 591 -7.03 11.45 15.32
C ILE A 591 -7.43 10.08 14.74
N HIS A 592 -6.53 9.11 14.77
CA HIS A 592 -6.77 7.76 14.27
C HIS A 592 -7.90 7.07 15.03
N LYS A 593 -7.94 7.22 16.37
CA LYS A 593 -9.04 6.69 17.20
C LYS A 593 -10.40 7.28 16.76
N LYS A 594 -10.49 8.60 16.63
CA LYS A 594 -11.73 9.26 16.17
C LYS A 594 -12.16 8.80 14.77
N ARG A 595 -11.20 8.56 13.87
CA ARG A 595 -11.47 8.05 12.53
C ARG A 595 -12.03 6.62 12.56
N LEU A 596 -11.40 5.72 13.32
CA LEU A 596 -11.87 4.34 13.48
C LEU A 596 -13.26 4.29 14.12
N ASP A 597 -13.51 5.12 15.14
CA ASP A 597 -14.82 5.20 15.79
C ASP A 597 -15.90 5.67 14.80
N LYS A 598 -15.55 6.57 13.87
CA LYS A 598 -16.46 7.01 12.80
C LYS A 598 -16.70 5.92 11.75
N GLU A 599 -15.65 5.29 11.22
CA GLU A 599 -15.76 4.23 10.20
C GLU A 599 -16.50 2.99 10.75
N SER A 600 -16.25 2.61 12.01
CA SER A 600 -16.95 1.49 12.65
C SER A 600 -18.42 1.79 12.98
N LYS A 601 -18.76 3.05 13.27
CA LYS A 601 -20.15 3.48 13.39
C LYS A 601 -20.85 3.42 12.05
N GLU A 602 -20.21 3.89 10.98
CA GLU A 602 -20.74 3.82 9.60
C GLU A 602 -20.93 2.37 9.11
N GLU A 603 -19.99 1.45 9.41
CA GLU A 603 -20.16 0.02 9.09
C GLU A 603 -21.27 -0.65 9.91
N ARG A 604 -21.44 -0.28 11.19
CA ARG A 604 -22.54 -0.78 12.02
C ARG A 604 -23.88 -0.28 11.50
N ASP A 605 -23.98 1.01 11.19
CA ASP A 605 -25.18 1.59 10.58
C ASP A 605 -25.51 0.89 9.24
N ALA A 606 -24.50 0.47 8.46
CA ALA A 606 -24.65 -0.29 7.21
C ALA A 606 -24.97 -1.79 7.39
N LEU A 607 -24.55 -2.42 8.49
CA LEU A 607 -24.89 -3.81 8.81
C LEU A 607 -26.27 -3.92 9.48
N ASP A 608 -26.62 -2.95 10.33
CA ASP A 608 -27.96 -2.79 10.90
C ASP A 608 -28.98 -2.48 9.78
N LEU A 609 -28.55 -1.86 8.67
CA LEU A 609 -29.33 -1.71 7.44
C LEU A 609 -29.78 -3.06 6.85
N ALA A 610 -28.94 -4.10 6.92
CA ALA A 610 -29.17 -5.44 6.33
C ALA A 610 -29.75 -6.49 7.30
N SER A 611 -29.56 -6.30 8.62
CA SER A 611 -29.89 -7.31 9.65
C SER A 611 -31.29 -7.20 10.23
N ASP A 612 -31.92 -6.02 10.19
CA ASP A 612 -33.19 -5.80 10.88
C ASP A 612 -34.37 -5.87 9.90
N GLY A 613 -35.39 -6.65 10.25
CA GLY A 613 -36.60 -6.88 9.45
C GLY A 613 -37.49 -5.64 9.22
N GLU A 614 -37.01 -4.44 9.56
CA GLU A 614 -37.57 -3.17 9.10
C GLU A 614 -37.25 -2.98 7.61
N GLY A 615 -38.29 -2.97 6.77
CA GLY A 615 -38.15 -2.98 5.31
C GLY A 615 -37.35 -1.79 4.76
N ILE A 616 -36.66 -2.01 3.63
CA ILE A 616 -35.92 -1.01 2.85
C ILE A 616 -36.71 0.30 2.64
N TYR A 617 -38.03 0.19 2.56
CA TYR A 617 -38.96 1.32 2.50
C TYR A 617 -38.87 2.28 3.70
N GLU A 618 -38.85 1.77 4.93
CA GLU A 618 -38.90 2.59 6.15
C GLU A 618 -37.57 3.34 6.39
N LYS A 619 -36.44 2.67 6.12
CA LYS A 619 -35.12 3.30 6.15
C LYS A 619 -34.93 4.32 5.03
N CYS A 620 -35.49 4.06 3.84
CA CYS A 620 -35.54 5.04 2.75
C CYS A 620 -36.38 6.27 3.15
N SER A 621 -37.56 6.05 3.76
CA SER A 621 -38.43 7.12 4.28
C SER A 621 -37.68 8.05 5.21
N ASN A 622 -37.08 7.49 6.26
CA ASN A 622 -36.36 8.25 7.28
C ASN A 622 -35.17 9.01 6.69
N SER A 623 -34.44 8.39 5.76
CA SER A 623 -33.28 9.01 5.10
C SER A 623 -33.71 10.17 4.18
N VAL A 624 -34.71 9.97 3.34
CA VAL A 624 -35.19 10.98 2.39
C VAL A 624 -35.85 12.14 3.14
N ALA A 625 -36.72 11.86 4.11
CA ALA A 625 -37.38 12.85 4.95
C ALA A 625 -36.34 13.73 5.70
N SER A 626 -35.35 13.10 6.33
CA SER A 626 -34.30 13.83 7.06
C SER A 626 -33.42 14.67 6.13
N LEU A 627 -33.05 14.17 4.95
CA LEU A 627 -32.28 14.90 3.94
C LEU A 627 -33.07 16.10 3.40
N LEU A 628 -34.34 15.91 3.04
CA LEU A 628 -35.22 17.00 2.57
C LEU A 628 -35.38 18.08 3.64
N MET A 629 -35.65 17.71 4.90
CA MET A 629 -35.78 18.67 5.99
C MET A 629 -34.46 19.42 6.28
N ALA A 630 -33.33 18.71 6.29
CA ALA A 630 -32.02 19.33 6.43
C ALA A 630 -31.71 20.29 5.29
N SER A 631 -32.11 19.95 4.06
CA SER A 631 -31.93 20.80 2.90
C SER A 631 -32.77 22.07 2.96
N ALA A 632 -34.03 22.00 3.43
CA ALA A 632 -34.90 23.17 3.58
C ALA A 632 -34.37 24.13 4.65
N LYS A 633 -33.94 23.59 5.81
CA LYS A 633 -33.27 24.37 6.86
C LYS A 633 -32.00 25.05 6.34
N ASN A 634 -31.19 24.34 5.56
CA ASN A 634 -29.97 24.91 5.01
C ASN A 634 -30.25 25.92 3.89
N TYR A 635 -31.29 25.72 3.07
CA TYR A 635 -31.75 26.69 2.07
C TYR A 635 -32.15 28.01 2.75
N GLU A 636 -32.99 27.94 3.78
CA GLU A 636 -33.37 29.10 4.59
C GLU A 636 -32.14 29.79 5.19
N TYR A 637 -31.23 29.02 5.80
CA TYR A 637 -30.01 29.54 6.40
C TYR A 637 -29.08 30.23 5.38
N THR A 638 -28.93 29.63 4.18
CA THR A 638 -28.16 30.20 3.07
C THR A 638 -28.76 31.53 2.63
N ILE A 639 -30.05 31.59 2.33
CA ILE A 639 -30.69 32.80 1.83
C ILE A 639 -30.70 33.90 2.90
N LYS A 640 -31.06 33.59 4.15
CA LYS A 640 -30.98 34.57 5.25
C LYS A 640 -29.56 35.10 5.44
N SER A 641 -28.55 34.23 5.37
CA SER A 641 -27.15 34.65 5.48
C SER A 641 -26.69 35.48 4.27
N PHE A 642 -27.21 35.20 3.08
CA PHE A 642 -26.92 35.94 1.86
C PHE A 642 -27.53 37.35 1.89
N VAL A 643 -28.79 37.47 2.27
CA VAL A 643 -29.51 38.75 2.43
C VAL A 643 -28.82 39.66 3.45
N HIS A 644 -28.26 39.10 4.52
CA HIS A 644 -27.55 39.85 5.57
C HIS A 644 -26.01 39.92 5.37
N GLU A 645 -25.50 39.48 4.21
CA GLU A 645 -24.08 39.48 3.84
C GLU A 645 -23.14 38.82 4.87
N LYS A 646 -23.61 37.75 5.54
CA LYS A 646 -22.86 37.05 6.59
C LYS A 646 -21.94 35.98 6.02
N ARG A 647 -20.78 36.37 5.50
CA ARG A 647 -19.75 35.47 4.91
C ARG A 647 -19.47 34.19 5.73
N LYS A 648 -19.26 34.30 7.05
CA LYS A 648 -18.95 33.14 7.91
C LYS A 648 -20.09 32.12 7.93
N HIS A 649 -21.33 32.60 8.03
CA HIS A 649 -22.53 31.76 8.06
C HIS A 649 -22.77 31.12 6.69
N LEU A 650 -22.52 31.84 5.59
CA LEU A 650 -22.53 31.28 4.22
C LEU A 650 -21.50 30.16 4.02
N LYS A 651 -20.30 30.30 4.59
CA LYS A 651 -19.28 29.24 4.55
C LYS A 651 -19.72 27.99 5.31
N GLU A 652 -20.43 28.15 6.42
CA GLU A 652 -21.02 27.04 7.18
C GLU A 652 -22.16 26.39 6.38
N ALA A 653 -23.04 27.19 5.78
CA ALA A 653 -24.13 26.71 4.94
C ALA A 653 -23.63 25.94 3.70
N LEU A 654 -22.54 26.42 3.07
CA LEU A 654 -21.86 25.73 1.97
C LEU A 654 -21.33 24.36 2.40
N LYS A 655 -20.65 24.28 3.56
CA LYS A 655 -20.17 22.99 4.10
C LYS A 655 -21.31 21.99 4.35
N VAL A 656 -22.45 22.47 4.85
CA VAL A 656 -23.64 21.62 5.04
C VAL A 656 -24.19 21.16 3.71
N SER A 657 -24.30 22.06 2.73
CA SER A 657 -24.75 21.70 1.38
C SER A 657 -23.85 20.68 0.70
N ASP A 658 -22.53 20.83 0.82
CA ASP A 658 -21.54 19.86 0.34
C ASP A 658 -21.72 18.50 0.99
N LYS A 659 -21.94 18.48 2.30
CA LYS A 659 -22.18 17.26 3.07
C LYS A 659 -23.44 16.53 2.56
N LEU A 660 -24.56 17.23 2.39
CA LEU A 660 -25.82 16.66 1.89
C LEU A 660 -25.68 16.12 0.45
N ASN A 661 -24.99 16.85 -0.41
CA ASN A 661 -24.70 16.43 -1.79
C ASN A 661 -23.78 15.19 -1.83
N TRP A 662 -22.83 15.09 -0.90
CA TRP A 662 -21.98 13.92 -0.74
C TRP A 662 -22.75 12.70 -0.20
N GLU A 663 -23.61 12.88 0.80
CA GLU A 663 -24.42 11.80 1.37
C GLU A 663 -25.34 11.16 0.33
N THR A 664 -26.05 11.97 -0.46
CA THR A 664 -26.87 11.48 -1.58
C THR A 664 -26.04 10.84 -2.71
N LYS A 665 -24.82 11.33 -2.98
CA LYS A 665 -23.87 10.66 -3.90
C LYS A 665 -23.48 9.28 -3.41
N ARG A 666 -23.24 9.13 -2.11
CA ARG A 666 -22.92 7.85 -1.48
C ARG A 666 -24.09 6.88 -1.56
N MET A 667 -25.31 7.33 -1.25
CA MET A 667 -26.52 6.50 -1.37
C MET A 667 -26.70 5.96 -2.79
N LYS A 668 -26.54 6.82 -3.82
CA LYS A 668 -26.63 6.41 -5.23
C LYS A 668 -25.57 5.36 -5.62
N LYS A 669 -24.36 5.44 -5.05
CA LYS A 669 -23.29 4.46 -5.30
C LYS A 669 -23.60 3.08 -4.73
N ASN A 670 -24.38 3.00 -3.66
CA ASN A 670 -24.75 1.75 -3.00
C ASN A 670 -26.02 1.11 -3.59
N ILE A 671 -26.68 1.74 -4.57
CA ILE A 671 -27.85 1.18 -5.27
C ILE A 671 -27.63 -0.27 -5.73
N PRO A 672 -26.50 -0.66 -6.35
CA PRO A 672 -26.30 -2.03 -6.79
C PRO A 672 -26.28 -3.05 -5.64
N GLU A 673 -25.81 -2.65 -4.46
CA GLU A 673 -25.82 -3.52 -3.26
C GLU A 673 -27.25 -3.67 -2.75
N VAL A 674 -27.98 -2.57 -2.61
CA VAL A 674 -29.40 -2.58 -2.18
C VAL A 674 -30.27 -3.39 -3.15
N ILE A 675 -30.10 -3.23 -4.47
CA ILE A 675 -30.86 -3.98 -5.48
C ILE A 675 -30.54 -5.48 -5.42
N ARG A 676 -29.29 -5.87 -5.12
CA ARG A 676 -28.91 -7.29 -5.01
C ARG A 676 -29.53 -7.98 -3.81
N GLU A 677 -29.85 -7.23 -2.76
CA GLU A 677 -30.47 -7.75 -1.54
C GLU A 677 -32.01 -7.73 -1.59
N LEU A 678 -32.61 -7.11 -2.62
CA LEU A 678 -34.06 -7.15 -2.84
C LEU A 678 -34.50 -8.54 -3.33
N ASN A 679 -35.52 -9.11 -2.66
CA ASN A 679 -36.19 -10.33 -3.09
C ASN A 679 -36.88 -10.11 -4.46
N GLU A 680 -37.14 -11.17 -5.23
CA GLU A 680 -37.78 -11.09 -6.56
C GLU A 680 -39.12 -10.32 -6.54
N GLU A 681 -39.92 -10.43 -5.46
CA GLU A 681 -41.17 -9.67 -5.27
C GLU A 681 -40.97 -8.17 -5.02
N SER A 682 -39.82 -7.78 -4.46
CA SER A 682 -39.48 -6.38 -4.14
C SER A 682 -38.64 -5.72 -5.23
N PHE A 683 -38.24 -6.48 -6.26
CA PHE A 683 -37.48 -6.00 -7.41
C PHE A 683 -38.25 -4.96 -8.22
N GLU A 684 -39.57 -5.13 -8.35
CA GLU A 684 -40.46 -4.16 -9.03
C GLU A 684 -40.47 -2.79 -8.34
N SER A 685 -40.20 -2.69 -7.03
CA SER A 685 -40.05 -1.41 -6.31
C SER A 685 -38.63 -0.83 -6.40
N GLY A 686 -37.66 -1.61 -6.91
CA GLY A 686 -36.26 -1.19 -7.04
C GLY A 686 -36.09 0.01 -7.96
N HIS A 687 -36.87 0.15 -9.03
CA HIS A 687 -36.79 1.31 -9.93
C HIS A 687 -37.26 2.60 -9.24
N LEU A 688 -38.36 2.56 -8.46
CA LEU A 688 -38.87 3.70 -7.70
C LEU A 688 -37.88 4.15 -6.63
N TYR A 689 -37.19 3.21 -5.99
CA TYR A 689 -36.10 3.52 -5.06
C TYR A 689 -34.98 4.33 -5.74
N VAL A 690 -34.58 3.94 -6.96
CA VAL A 690 -33.59 4.69 -7.75
C VAL A 690 -34.08 6.10 -8.08
N GLU A 691 -35.33 6.25 -8.52
CA GLU A 691 -35.92 7.55 -8.84
C GLU A 691 -35.98 8.50 -7.64
N VAL A 692 -36.42 7.99 -6.48
CA VAL A 692 -36.45 8.76 -5.22
C VAL A 692 -35.06 9.31 -4.90
N LEU A 693 -34.03 8.47 -4.99
CA LEU A 693 -32.66 8.88 -4.72
C LEU A 693 -32.14 9.88 -5.76
N ASP A 694 -32.50 9.72 -7.03
CA ASP A 694 -32.11 10.63 -8.10
C ASP A 694 -32.70 12.02 -7.90
N TYR A 695 -34.00 12.13 -7.64
CA TYR A 695 -34.63 13.42 -7.36
C TYR A 695 -34.14 14.04 -6.05
N THR A 696 -33.91 13.24 -5.01
CA THR A 696 -33.32 13.72 -3.74
C THR A 696 -31.92 14.27 -3.97
N ARG A 697 -31.10 13.60 -4.80
CA ARG A 697 -29.77 14.07 -5.18
C ARG A 697 -29.82 15.37 -5.97
N GLU A 698 -30.69 15.47 -6.98
CA GLU A 698 -30.84 16.69 -7.77
C GLU A 698 -31.33 17.88 -6.92
N THR A 699 -32.12 17.60 -5.87
CA THR A 699 -32.49 18.58 -4.84
C THR A 699 -31.26 19.08 -4.07
N MET A 700 -30.40 18.19 -3.57
CA MET A 700 -29.16 18.57 -2.88
C MET A 700 -28.15 19.26 -3.80
N HIS A 701 -28.11 18.86 -5.06
CA HIS A 701 -27.29 19.50 -6.09
C HIS A 701 -27.75 20.95 -6.29
N SER A 702 -29.05 21.18 -6.51
CA SER A 702 -29.62 22.52 -6.65
C SER A 702 -29.31 23.40 -5.42
N LEU A 703 -29.41 22.86 -4.20
CA LEU A 703 -29.03 23.56 -2.96
C LEU A 703 -27.55 23.97 -2.95
N TYR A 704 -26.65 23.14 -3.46
CA TYR A 704 -25.22 23.46 -3.60
C TYR A 704 -25.01 24.59 -4.60
N TYR A 705 -25.70 24.56 -5.75
CA TYR A 705 -25.65 25.63 -6.75
C TYR A 705 -26.38 26.92 -6.32
N ILE A 706 -27.08 26.91 -5.19
CA ILE A 706 -27.53 28.13 -4.51
C ILE A 706 -26.45 28.61 -3.52
N SER A 707 -25.96 27.71 -2.68
CA SER A 707 -25.06 28.02 -1.55
C SER A 707 -23.66 28.43 -2.00
N HIS A 708 -23.09 27.76 -3.00
CA HIS A 708 -21.74 28.03 -3.50
C HIS A 708 -21.65 29.40 -4.19
N PRO A 709 -22.54 29.77 -5.14
CA PRO A 709 -22.54 31.11 -5.71
C PRO A 709 -22.83 32.20 -4.68
N ALA A 710 -23.77 31.99 -3.75
CA ALA A 710 -24.07 32.95 -2.67
C ALA A 710 -22.83 33.23 -1.79
N TYR A 711 -22.13 32.18 -1.37
CA TYR A 711 -20.86 32.32 -0.64
C TYR A 711 -19.82 33.07 -1.48
N THR A 712 -19.59 32.64 -2.73
CA THR A 712 -18.57 33.20 -3.61
C THR A 712 -18.81 34.68 -3.91
N HIS A 713 -20.07 35.09 -4.04
CA HIS A 713 -20.43 36.49 -4.29
C HIS A 713 -20.09 37.40 -3.11
N VAL A 714 -20.41 36.96 -1.88
CA VAL A 714 -20.06 37.69 -0.66
C VAL A 714 -18.55 37.63 -0.38
N ASP A 715 -17.90 36.48 -0.62
CA ASP A 715 -16.45 36.31 -0.45
C ASP A 715 -15.63 37.24 -1.36
N ASN A 716 -16.16 37.51 -2.55
CA ASN A 716 -15.56 38.43 -3.53
C ASN A 716 -15.98 39.90 -3.34
N ASN A 717 -16.70 40.25 -2.26
CA ASN A 717 -17.21 41.61 -1.99
C ASN A 717 -17.98 42.22 -3.18
N HIS A 718 -18.71 41.41 -3.93
CA HIS A 718 -19.57 41.94 -4.97
C HIS A 718 -20.73 42.75 -4.37
N LYS A 719 -21.33 43.64 -5.18
CA LYS A 719 -22.46 44.48 -4.76
C LYS A 719 -23.61 43.64 -4.18
N ALA A 720 -24.14 44.08 -3.04
CA ALA A 720 -25.31 43.51 -2.39
C ALA A 720 -26.54 43.48 -3.32
N LEU A 721 -27.49 42.60 -3.01
CA LEU A 721 -28.80 42.59 -3.63
C LEU A 721 -29.60 43.85 -3.25
N SER A 722 -30.47 44.29 -4.15
CA SER A 722 -31.43 45.36 -3.87
C SER A 722 -32.48 44.93 -2.83
N ASN A 723 -33.08 45.89 -2.12
CA ASN A 723 -34.13 45.61 -1.13
C ASN A 723 -35.28 44.78 -1.71
N GLY A 724 -35.73 45.10 -2.94
CA GLY A 724 -36.79 44.33 -3.60
C GLY A 724 -36.37 42.89 -3.97
N GLN A 725 -35.09 42.64 -4.25
CA GLN A 725 -34.56 41.28 -4.44
C GLN A 725 -34.50 40.53 -3.11
N ASN A 726 -34.07 41.19 -2.03
CA ASN A 726 -34.01 40.61 -0.69
C ASN A 726 -35.40 40.21 -0.17
N GLU A 727 -36.39 41.09 -0.33
CA GLU A 727 -37.79 40.81 0.02
C GLU A 727 -38.32 39.61 -0.77
N ALA A 728 -38.11 39.58 -2.09
CA ALA A 728 -38.56 38.48 -2.95
C ALA A 728 -37.94 37.12 -2.56
N LEU A 729 -36.64 37.07 -2.22
CA LEU A 729 -36.01 35.84 -1.76
C LEU A 729 -36.52 35.41 -0.37
N THR A 730 -36.73 36.35 0.53
CA THR A 730 -37.21 36.07 1.89
C THR A 730 -38.64 35.52 1.89
N GLU A 731 -39.48 36.06 1.00
CA GLU A 731 -40.84 35.56 0.77
C GLU A 731 -40.82 34.12 0.25
N LEU A 732 -39.99 33.83 -0.78
CA LEU A 732 -39.84 32.48 -1.33
C LEU A 732 -39.30 31.48 -0.31
N VAL A 733 -38.39 31.89 0.58
CA VAL A 733 -37.87 31.02 1.65
C VAL A 733 -38.98 30.52 2.56
N THR A 734 -39.90 31.39 2.94
CA THR A 734 -41.01 31.04 3.84
C THR A 734 -41.94 30.04 3.18
N ASP A 735 -42.32 30.30 1.92
CA ASP A 735 -43.20 29.41 1.14
C ASP A 735 -42.56 28.01 0.94
N ILE A 736 -41.28 27.98 0.55
CA ILE A 736 -40.58 26.73 0.26
C ILE A 736 -40.34 25.92 1.53
N TYR A 737 -39.99 26.57 2.65
CA TYR A 737 -39.83 25.87 3.92
C TYR A 737 -41.13 25.22 4.37
N GLY A 738 -42.23 25.96 4.35
CA GLY A 738 -43.55 25.45 4.73
C GLY A 738 -44.00 24.28 3.84
N TYR A 739 -43.78 24.38 2.52
CA TYR A 739 -44.06 23.29 1.59
C TYR A 739 -43.24 22.03 1.91
N ILE A 740 -41.90 22.15 2.08
CA ILE A 740 -41.05 20.99 2.36
C ILE A 740 -41.37 20.36 3.71
N GLU A 741 -41.72 21.16 4.73
CA GLU A 741 -42.14 20.64 6.04
C GLU A 741 -43.39 19.76 5.92
N GLN A 742 -44.37 20.17 5.12
CA GLN A 742 -45.57 19.36 4.86
C GLN A 742 -45.25 18.08 4.08
N VAL A 743 -44.37 18.15 3.08
CA VAL A 743 -43.88 16.99 2.33
C VAL A 743 -43.19 15.98 3.24
N VAL A 744 -42.27 16.45 4.09
CA VAL A 744 -41.53 15.63 5.06
C VAL A 744 -42.49 14.96 6.04
N LYS A 745 -43.51 15.69 6.51
CA LYS A 745 -44.54 15.16 7.39
C LYS A 745 -45.33 14.03 6.70
N SER A 746 -45.77 14.24 5.46
CA SER A 746 -46.48 13.23 4.67
C SER A 746 -45.65 11.95 4.44
N ILE A 747 -44.35 12.09 4.13
CA ILE A 747 -43.41 10.97 4.00
C ILE A 747 -43.24 10.22 5.34
N SER A 748 -43.03 10.95 6.43
CA SER A 748 -42.73 10.35 7.75
C SER A 748 -43.94 9.67 8.37
N GLU A 749 -45.14 10.21 8.17
CA GLU A 749 -46.40 9.66 8.69
C GLU A 749 -47.03 8.62 7.74
N ASN A 750 -46.45 8.42 6.55
CA ASN A 750 -46.97 7.53 5.50
C ASN A 750 -48.43 7.88 5.10
N ASP A 751 -48.80 9.17 5.12
CA ASP A 751 -50.13 9.69 4.77
C ASP A 751 -50.06 10.62 3.55
N TYR A 752 -50.58 10.14 2.42
CA TYR A 752 -50.57 10.84 1.12
C TYR A 752 -51.94 11.39 0.70
N LYS A 753 -52.94 11.44 1.59
CA LYS A 753 -54.29 11.93 1.24
C LYS A 753 -54.33 13.39 0.77
N LYS A 754 -53.35 14.20 1.16
CA LYS A 754 -53.23 15.62 0.81
C LYS A 754 -52.39 15.88 -0.43
N GLU A 755 -52.07 14.85 -1.21
CA GLU A 755 -51.18 14.98 -2.35
C GLU A 755 -51.62 16.03 -3.37
N SER A 756 -52.89 16.05 -3.77
CA SER A 756 -53.40 17.03 -4.75
C SER A 756 -53.16 18.47 -4.28
N VAL A 757 -53.36 18.73 -2.98
CA VAL A 757 -53.11 20.03 -2.34
C VAL A 757 -51.62 20.38 -2.37
N LEU A 758 -50.73 19.44 -2.02
CA LEU A 758 -49.28 19.68 -2.03
C LEU A 758 -48.75 19.91 -3.45
N VAL A 759 -49.22 19.14 -4.44
CA VAL A 759 -48.81 19.30 -5.83
C VAL A 759 -49.28 20.66 -6.39
N GLU A 760 -50.49 21.09 -6.04
CA GLU A 760 -51.01 22.41 -6.39
C GLU A 760 -50.19 23.54 -5.71
N GLU A 761 -49.90 23.42 -4.41
CA GLU A 761 -49.06 24.36 -3.67
C GLU A 761 -47.68 24.51 -4.30
N SER A 762 -47.03 23.40 -4.66
CA SER A 762 -45.74 23.41 -5.36
C SER A 762 -45.80 24.18 -6.69
N SER A 763 -46.90 24.04 -7.44
CA SER A 763 -47.11 24.70 -8.73
C SER A 763 -47.31 26.20 -8.55
N ILE A 764 -48.06 26.61 -7.52
CA ILE A 764 -48.26 28.02 -7.15
C ILE A 764 -46.91 28.69 -6.82
N ILE A 765 -46.04 28.03 -6.07
CA ILE A 765 -44.71 28.55 -5.73
C ILE A 765 -43.82 28.64 -6.98
N ILE A 766 -43.82 27.64 -7.85
CA ILE A 766 -43.08 27.68 -9.14
C ILE A 766 -43.55 28.84 -10.03
N ASP A 767 -44.86 29.09 -10.08
CA ASP A 767 -45.42 30.21 -10.82
C ASP A 767 -45.08 31.56 -10.18
N LYS A 768 -45.01 31.63 -8.85
CA LYS A 768 -44.50 32.80 -8.11
C LYS A 768 -43.04 33.09 -8.47
N ILE A 769 -42.16 32.10 -8.47
CA ILE A 769 -40.76 32.24 -8.92
C ILE A 769 -40.70 32.76 -10.37
N THR A 770 -41.54 32.21 -11.24
CA THR A 770 -41.61 32.63 -12.65
C THR A 770 -42.08 34.08 -12.79
N ARG A 771 -43.05 34.53 -12.00
CA ARG A 771 -43.50 35.92 -11.95
C ARG A 771 -42.41 36.86 -11.44
N ILE A 772 -41.70 36.50 -10.36
CA ILE A 772 -40.57 37.28 -9.81
C ILE A 772 -39.49 37.43 -10.88
N ARG A 773 -39.10 36.34 -11.54
CA ARG A 773 -38.12 36.35 -12.63
C ARG A 773 -38.54 37.26 -13.78
N LYS A 774 -39.79 37.15 -14.25
CA LYS A 774 -40.32 38.02 -15.33
C LYS A 774 -40.33 39.49 -14.93
N LYS A 775 -40.73 39.81 -13.69
CA LYS A 775 -40.71 41.17 -13.15
C LYS A 775 -39.28 41.73 -13.14
N HIS A 776 -38.31 40.94 -12.70
CA HIS A 776 -36.92 41.35 -12.64
C HIS A 776 -36.28 41.54 -14.03
N LEU A 777 -36.56 40.65 -15.00
CA LEU A 777 -36.08 40.81 -16.38
C LEU A 777 -36.62 42.09 -17.04
N LYS A 778 -37.86 42.49 -16.74
CA LYS A 778 -38.41 43.77 -17.20
C LYS A 778 -37.70 44.97 -16.58
N GLN A 779 -37.30 44.89 -15.31
CA GLN A 779 -36.52 45.94 -14.64
C GLN A 779 -35.13 46.09 -15.26
N ILE A 780 -34.42 44.96 -15.49
CA ILE A 780 -33.11 44.97 -16.16
C ILE A 780 -33.18 45.59 -17.56
N LYS A 781 -34.28 45.37 -18.30
CA LYS A 781 -34.46 45.98 -19.63
C LYS A 781 -34.58 47.51 -19.57
N ASN A 782 -35.15 48.04 -18.50
CA ASN A 782 -35.40 49.48 -18.35
C ASN A 782 -34.26 50.22 -17.65
N ASP A 783 -33.43 49.53 -16.87
CA ASP A 783 -32.25 50.09 -16.19
C ASP A 783 -30.95 49.70 -16.92
N SER A 784 -30.14 50.68 -17.32
CA SER A 784 -28.90 50.50 -18.10
C SER A 784 -27.71 49.89 -17.34
N THR A 785 -27.93 49.28 -16.17
CA THR A 785 -26.85 48.75 -15.31
C THR A 785 -26.91 47.23 -15.17
N SER A 786 -26.26 46.51 -16.09
CA SER A 786 -26.01 45.06 -15.92
C SER A 786 -24.97 44.84 -14.83
N THR A 787 -25.40 44.45 -13.63
CA THR A 787 -24.54 44.20 -12.47
C THR A 787 -24.48 42.70 -12.12
N ARG A 788 -23.37 42.24 -11.54
CA ARG A 788 -23.20 40.84 -11.07
C ARG A 788 -24.29 40.39 -10.09
N SER A 789 -24.89 41.32 -9.35
CA SER A 789 -26.04 41.09 -8.46
C SER A 789 -27.30 40.61 -9.19
N ASN A 790 -27.54 41.08 -10.42
CA ASN A 790 -28.68 40.63 -11.22
C ASN A 790 -28.49 39.20 -11.73
N ILE A 791 -27.26 38.85 -12.12
CA ILE A 791 -26.92 37.50 -12.59
C ILE A 791 -27.12 36.50 -11.45
N ILE A 792 -26.51 36.73 -10.28
CA ILE A 792 -26.65 35.81 -9.15
C ILE A 792 -28.09 35.70 -8.66
N PHE A 793 -28.88 36.78 -8.69
CA PHE A 793 -30.29 36.71 -8.33
C PHE A 793 -31.07 35.81 -9.30
N LEU A 794 -30.83 35.92 -10.61
CA LEU A 794 -31.44 35.04 -11.61
C LEU A 794 -30.99 33.58 -11.44
N ASP A 795 -29.71 33.35 -11.15
CA ASP A 795 -29.16 32.02 -10.90
C ASP A 795 -29.82 31.38 -9.67
N ILE A 796 -29.90 32.12 -8.56
CA ILE A 796 -30.57 31.65 -7.33
C ILE A 796 -32.05 31.34 -7.61
N LEU A 797 -32.77 32.18 -8.36
CA LEU A 797 -34.17 31.89 -8.71
C LEU A 797 -34.30 30.63 -9.60
N ASN A 798 -33.38 30.43 -10.53
CA ASN A 798 -33.37 29.25 -11.40
C ASN A 798 -33.14 27.96 -10.59
N GLU A 799 -32.12 27.96 -9.74
CA GLU A 799 -31.80 26.81 -8.91
C GLU A 799 -32.81 26.60 -7.80
N THR A 800 -33.44 27.66 -7.27
CA THR A 800 -34.57 27.54 -6.33
C THR A 800 -35.76 26.84 -6.99
N ARG A 801 -36.05 27.15 -8.27
CA ARG A 801 -37.10 26.46 -9.03
C ARG A 801 -36.74 24.98 -9.24
N ASN A 802 -35.49 24.67 -9.59
CA ASN A 802 -35.04 23.29 -9.78
C ASN A 802 -35.07 22.50 -8.47
N TYR A 803 -34.64 23.12 -7.36
CA TYR A 803 -34.72 22.58 -6.00
C TYR A 803 -36.14 22.14 -5.67
N LEU A 804 -37.12 23.03 -5.86
CA LEU A 804 -38.52 22.75 -5.55
C LEU A 804 -39.12 21.68 -6.48
N LEU A 805 -38.82 21.74 -7.78
CA LEU A 805 -39.32 20.78 -8.76
C LEU A 805 -38.81 19.36 -8.46
N ASN A 806 -37.52 19.22 -8.17
CA ASN A 806 -36.93 17.93 -7.82
C ASN A 806 -37.41 17.43 -6.44
N ALA A 807 -37.60 18.31 -5.46
CA ALA A 807 -38.17 17.92 -4.18
C ALA A 807 -39.61 17.38 -4.31
N ASN A 808 -40.44 18.01 -5.17
CA ASN A 808 -41.78 17.53 -5.49
C ASN A 808 -41.75 16.18 -6.23
N ASN A 809 -40.82 16.00 -7.17
CA ASN A 809 -40.68 14.71 -7.87
C ASN A 809 -40.20 13.61 -6.91
N ALA A 810 -39.29 13.91 -5.98
CA ALA A 810 -38.88 12.97 -4.94
C ALA A 810 -40.08 12.53 -4.08
N TYR A 811 -40.93 13.48 -3.69
CA TYR A 811 -42.18 13.19 -2.96
C TYR A 811 -43.12 12.29 -3.75
N LYS A 812 -43.36 12.58 -5.04
CA LYS A 812 -44.21 11.77 -5.93
C LYS A 812 -43.70 10.34 -6.08
N SER A 813 -42.42 10.17 -6.41
CA SER A 813 -41.80 8.84 -6.52
C SER A 813 -41.83 8.08 -5.20
N PHE A 814 -41.67 8.78 -4.06
CA PHE A 814 -41.74 8.15 -2.74
C PHE A 814 -43.15 7.67 -2.39
N ARG A 815 -44.18 8.46 -2.71
CA ARG A 815 -45.58 8.03 -2.60
C ARG A 815 -45.86 6.83 -3.49
N ASP A 816 -45.40 6.83 -4.74
CA ASP A 816 -45.62 5.70 -5.65
C ASP A 816 -44.99 4.42 -5.10
N MET A 817 -43.79 4.55 -4.51
CA MET A 817 -43.12 3.47 -3.79
C MET A 817 -43.91 3.02 -2.55
N ALA A 818 -44.54 3.94 -1.82
CA ALA A 818 -45.37 3.63 -0.66
C ALA A 818 -46.65 2.87 -1.01
N VAL A 819 -47.35 3.29 -2.07
CA VAL A 819 -48.56 2.63 -2.57
C VAL A 819 -48.25 1.21 -3.04
N GLN A 820 -47.14 1.03 -3.77
CA GLN A 820 -46.70 -0.29 -4.21
C GLN A 820 -46.34 -1.19 -3.03
N ASN A 821 -45.64 -0.66 -2.02
CA ASN A 821 -45.30 -1.40 -0.80
C ASN A 821 -46.55 -1.81 0.00
N GLN A 822 -47.57 -0.94 0.08
CA GLN A 822 -48.86 -1.29 0.70
C GLN A 822 -49.58 -2.41 -0.06
N GLN A 823 -49.60 -2.37 -1.40
CA GLN A 823 -50.19 -3.45 -2.21
C GLN A 823 -49.46 -4.78 -2.03
N LEU A 824 -48.13 -4.77 -2.00
CA LEU A 824 -47.31 -5.96 -1.73
C LEU A 824 -47.57 -6.51 -0.32
N SER A 825 -47.74 -5.65 0.68
CA SER A 825 -48.07 -6.08 2.05
C SER A 825 -49.44 -6.75 2.15
N ILE A 826 -50.43 -6.24 1.42
CA ILE A 826 -51.78 -6.85 1.36
C ILE A 826 -51.70 -8.22 0.68
N ASN A 827 -50.95 -8.35 -0.43
CA ASN A 827 -50.75 -9.61 -1.14
C ASN A 827 -49.93 -10.65 -0.35
N ARG A 828 -49.18 -10.24 0.67
CA ARG A 828 -48.48 -11.16 1.60
C ARG A 828 -49.35 -11.65 2.76
N ILE A 829 -50.39 -10.89 3.09
CA ILE A 829 -51.34 -11.20 4.17
C ILE A 829 -52.48 -12.09 3.64
N LEU A 830 -52.88 -11.87 2.39
CA LEU A 830 -53.75 -12.76 1.62
C LEU A 830 -53.01 -14.03 1.19
#